data_AF-A0A7C8NF59-F1
#
_entry.id   AF-A0A7C8NF59-F1
#
_cell.length_a   1.000
_cell.length_b   1.000
_cell.length_c   1.000
_cell.angle_alpha   90.00
_cell.angle_beta   90.00
_cell.angle_gamma   90.00
#
_symmetry.space_group_name_H-M   'P 1'
#
loop_
_entity.id
_entity.type
_entity.pdbx_description
1 polymer ?
#
loop_
_entity_poly.entity_id
_entity_poly.type
_entity_poly.pdbx_seq_one_letter_code
_entity_poly.pdbx_strand_id
1 'polypeptide(L)'
;MWLSDFISKDEILKDSRVMTFGYDTKYRSKKQMWIEDHGDSFLTELDKARKTPKERDRPLEIIGHSFGGTIVTHAYVRSSEKTELEHIYNSITDIFLFGVPFQGINLDDVRSMVEEISDPIGQGEKMIEYIAYETSRHTTILDVFKNRIKERETRIFSFFETEKTPKVVKQEDGTFGRTGDLIIVVDRDSVKLGLEPLEKLFRAEGNHSTMVESTLEAAKYGVDQIQRNGIKRKRVRSSYGDDGNRANRPYRFSHPALRELHITDPRLDKERIESTKGGLFDDSYKWILGNPDFKKWRNDDQYHILWISGDPGKGKTMLLCGIVNELKRDNSAADGFYLSYFFCQGTDARINNATAVLRGLIFSLILQEESLGSHIQQIYDQVGQGAFEGINSWFRLSKVFGAILSVLIREPTNTVYLIIDALDECVSDLEKLLNLISKFVSTSSSPQIKWIVSSRNLSDIERKLALPASIGGSRLSLELNSSLVSRAVEAYIGDQVLKLWPSERDEEFRNQVCKQLIKQADGTFLWVSLVVKDLEELQGAYQYKKTVLKKLGEIPSGLPQLYGLMMQKIKSLRGENPRLCLIILSTMAIAYRPLQLAELTALTELDSDPAEPDMIEVLIKDCGSFLTVRQNTIYFVHQSAKDFLLEENSFTTFFRGVQIHPLLYVFILPAGYV
;
A
#
# COMPACT_ATOMS: atom_id res chain seq x y z
N MET A 1 -42.75 6.49 -16.17
CA MET A 1 -41.31 6.39 -15.76
C MET A 1 -40.54 6.93 -16.94
N TRP A 2 -40.26 8.23 -16.95
CA TRP A 2 -39.97 9.00 -18.16
C TRP A 2 -38.89 8.38 -19.08
N LEU A 3 -37.83 7.79 -18.50
CA LEU A 3 -36.78 7.09 -19.24
C LEU A 3 -37.28 5.81 -19.95
N SER A 4 -38.17 5.03 -19.33
CA SER A 4 -38.79 3.84 -19.94
C SER A 4 -39.76 4.22 -21.07
N ASP A 5 -40.53 5.30 -20.87
CA ASP A 5 -41.48 5.82 -21.86
C ASP A 5 -40.77 6.42 -23.09
N PHE A 6 -39.52 6.84 -22.90
CA PHE A 6 -38.65 7.36 -23.95
C PHE A 6 -37.88 6.26 -24.69
N ILE A 7 -37.22 5.37 -23.97
CA ILE A 7 -36.43 4.24 -24.52
C ILE A 7 -37.32 3.32 -25.37
N SER A 8 -38.57 3.09 -24.97
CA SER A 8 -39.52 2.26 -25.73
C SER A 8 -39.89 2.80 -27.12
N LYS A 9 -39.64 4.08 -27.39
CA LYS A 9 -39.88 4.73 -28.69
C LYS A 9 -38.64 4.80 -29.58
N ASP A 10 -37.47 4.41 -29.05
CA ASP A 10 -36.20 4.44 -29.76
C ASP A 10 -36.00 3.16 -30.57
N GLU A 11 -35.56 3.26 -31.83
CA GLU A 11 -35.44 2.09 -32.71
C GLU A 11 -34.39 1.08 -32.24
N ILE A 12 -33.42 1.52 -31.44
CA ILE A 12 -32.23 0.76 -31.03
C ILE A 12 -32.38 0.28 -29.59
N LEU A 13 -32.85 1.15 -28.71
CA LEU A 13 -32.93 0.87 -27.27
C LEU A 13 -34.28 0.31 -26.83
N LYS A 14 -35.29 0.21 -27.70
CA LYS A 14 -36.64 -0.31 -27.35
C LYS A 14 -36.64 -1.67 -26.64
N ASP A 15 -35.62 -2.50 -26.87
CA ASP A 15 -35.50 -3.84 -26.28
C ASP A 15 -34.70 -3.84 -24.95
N SER A 16 -34.28 -2.67 -24.47
CA SER A 16 -33.57 -2.50 -23.20
C SER A 16 -34.50 -2.59 -21.99
N ARG A 17 -34.02 -3.22 -20.92
CA ARG A 17 -34.73 -3.26 -19.63
C ARG A 17 -34.33 -2.05 -18.79
N VAL A 18 -35.30 -1.20 -18.46
CA VAL A 18 -35.08 -0.05 -17.57
C VAL A 18 -35.38 -0.45 -16.12
N MET A 19 -34.49 -0.07 -15.20
CA MET A 19 -34.63 -0.30 -13.77
C MET A 19 -34.29 0.98 -13.02
N THR A 20 -35.03 1.25 -11.94
CA THR A 20 -34.81 2.42 -11.09
C THR A 20 -34.48 1.96 -9.68
N PHE A 21 -33.40 2.49 -9.13
CA PHE A 21 -33.06 2.32 -7.71
C PHE A 21 -33.42 3.60 -6.96
N GLY A 22 -34.27 3.47 -5.94
CA GLY A 22 -34.62 4.56 -5.05
C GLY A 22 -33.95 4.38 -3.69
N TYR A 23 -33.46 5.46 -3.12
CA TYR A 23 -32.95 5.51 -1.75
C TYR A 23 -33.66 6.64 -1.00
N ASP A 24 -33.83 6.49 0.33
CA ASP A 24 -34.57 7.47 1.13
C ASP A 24 -33.73 8.74 1.29
N THR A 25 -34.17 9.82 0.62
CA THR A 25 -33.55 11.15 0.74
C THR A 25 -34.16 11.97 1.88
N LYS A 26 -35.14 11.43 2.64
CA LYS A 26 -35.82 12.17 3.70
C LYS A 26 -35.07 12.09 5.02
N TYR A 27 -34.58 13.25 5.44
CA TYR A 27 -33.84 13.56 6.68
C TYR A 27 -34.51 13.14 8.02
N ARG A 28 -35.73 12.59 8.01
CA ARG A 28 -36.51 12.25 9.21
C ARG A 28 -36.38 10.79 9.66
N SER A 29 -35.58 9.96 9.00
CA SER A 29 -35.39 8.56 9.40
C SER A 29 -34.40 8.46 10.57
N LYS A 30 -34.73 7.63 11.59
CA LYS A 30 -33.92 7.45 12.81
C LYS A 30 -32.60 6.69 12.61
N LYS A 31 -32.25 6.31 11.37
CA LYS A 31 -31.01 5.62 11.01
C LYS A 31 -30.32 6.42 9.91
N GLN A 32 -29.18 7.02 10.23
CA GLN A 32 -28.27 7.58 9.24
C GLN A 32 -27.57 6.41 8.54
N MET A 33 -27.65 6.36 7.20
CA MET A 33 -26.93 5.39 6.36
C MET A 33 -25.77 6.11 5.67
N TRP A 34 -24.61 5.47 5.61
CA TRP A 34 -23.42 6.00 4.96
C TRP A 34 -23.48 5.79 3.43
N ILE A 35 -22.64 6.48 2.64
CA ILE A 35 -22.58 6.31 1.17
C ILE A 35 -22.26 4.85 0.83
N GLU A 36 -21.40 4.22 1.65
CA GLU A 36 -21.05 2.81 1.57
C GLU A 36 -22.29 1.92 1.65
N ASP A 37 -23.18 2.20 2.60
CA ASP A 37 -24.40 1.42 2.81
C ASP A 37 -25.36 1.56 1.62
N HIS A 38 -25.46 2.76 1.04
CA HIS A 38 -26.22 2.99 -0.18
C HIS A 38 -25.64 2.25 -1.38
N GLY A 39 -24.31 2.21 -1.52
CA GLY A 39 -23.62 1.46 -2.57
C GLY A 39 -23.82 -0.06 -2.43
N ASP A 40 -23.67 -0.59 -1.22
CA ASP A 40 -23.89 -2.02 -0.94
C ASP A 40 -25.37 -2.42 -1.13
N SER A 41 -26.30 -1.54 -0.76
CA SER A 41 -27.74 -1.74 -1.02
C SER A 41 -28.04 -1.77 -2.51
N PHE A 42 -27.48 -0.83 -3.29
CA PHE A 42 -27.63 -0.80 -4.75
C PHE A 42 -27.12 -2.10 -5.40
N LEU A 43 -25.92 -2.56 -5.01
CA LEU A 43 -25.34 -3.80 -5.54
C LEU A 43 -26.15 -5.03 -5.17
N THR A 44 -26.67 -5.08 -3.94
CA THR A 44 -27.52 -6.18 -3.46
C THR A 44 -28.80 -6.29 -4.28
N GLU A 45 -29.48 -5.17 -4.56
CA GLU A 45 -30.69 -5.18 -5.38
C GLU A 45 -30.39 -5.51 -6.86
N LEU A 46 -29.23 -5.08 -7.36
CA LEU A 46 -28.79 -5.38 -8.71
C LEU A 46 -28.44 -6.87 -8.91
N ASP A 47 -27.77 -7.51 -7.93
CA ASP A 47 -27.50 -8.96 -7.95
C ASP A 47 -28.81 -9.77 -7.88
N LYS A 48 -29.75 -9.36 -7.01
CA LYS A 48 -31.09 -9.98 -6.93
C LYS A 48 -31.84 -9.95 -8.26
N ALA A 49 -31.61 -8.94 -9.10
CA ALA A 49 -32.24 -8.80 -10.40
C ALA A 49 -31.55 -9.61 -11.52
N ARG A 50 -30.39 -10.23 -11.27
CA ARG A 50 -29.54 -10.92 -12.25
C ARG A 50 -29.22 -12.35 -11.81
N LYS A 51 -30.25 -13.20 -11.74
CA LYS A 51 -30.13 -14.57 -11.19
C LYS A 51 -29.64 -15.58 -12.21
N THR A 52 -30.00 -15.42 -13.48
CA THR A 52 -29.64 -16.40 -14.53
C THR A 52 -28.30 -16.06 -15.18
N PRO A 53 -27.54 -17.03 -15.72
CA PRO A 53 -26.29 -16.74 -16.44
C PRO A 53 -26.47 -15.74 -17.58
N LYS A 54 -27.58 -15.84 -18.33
CA LYS A 54 -27.92 -14.90 -19.41
C LYS A 54 -28.17 -13.48 -18.90
N GLU A 55 -28.76 -13.33 -17.72
CA GLU A 55 -28.92 -12.02 -17.09
C GLU A 55 -27.59 -11.51 -16.56
N ARG A 56 -26.75 -12.37 -15.96
CA ARG A 56 -25.43 -12.02 -15.42
C ARG A 56 -24.43 -11.59 -16.48
N ASP A 57 -24.55 -12.07 -17.70
CA ASP A 57 -23.70 -11.69 -18.85
C ASP A 57 -24.24 -10.47 -19.62
N ARG A 58 -25.43 -9.96 -19.30
CA ARG A 58 -26.06 -8.87 -20.04
C ARG A 58 -25.36 -7.53 -19.73
N PRO A 59 -24.93 -6.75 -20.73
CA PRO A 59 -24.34 -5.43 -20.49
C PRO A 59 -25.22 -4.53 -19.62
N LEU A 60 -24.58 -3.70 -18.80
CA LEU A 60 -25.18 -2.74 -17.90
C LEU A 60 -24.68 -1.33 -18.25
N GLU A 61 -25.64 -0.42 -18.39
CA GLU A 61 -25.40 1.01 -18.45
C GLU A 61 -25.95 1.62 -17.17
N ILE A 62 -25.13 2.38 -16.45
CA ILE A 62 -25.52 2.97 -15.16
C ILE A 62 -25.64 4.48 -15.31
N ILE A 63 -26.76 5.02 -14.84
CA ILE A 63 -27.05 6.45 -14.83
C ILE A 63 -27.09 6.92 -13.37
N GLY A 64 -26.25 7.88 -13.02
CA GLY A 64 -26.23 8.53 -11.72
C GLY A 64 -26.40 10.05 -11.86
N HIS A 65 -27.29 10.64 -11.07
CA HIS A 65 -27.51 12.09 -11.00
C HIS A 65 -27.18 12.60 -9.60
N SER A 66 -26.43 13.72 -9.51
CA SER A 66 -26.05 14.36 -8.25
C SER A 66 -25.44 13.33 -7.27
N PHE A 67 -25.94 13.23 -6.04
CA PHE A 67 -25.53 12.23 -5.04
C PHE A 67 -25.65 10.77 -5.53
N GLY A 68 -26.55 10.47 -6.46
CA GLY A 68 -26.63 9.15 -7.09
C GLY A 68 -25.36 8.77 -7.87
N GLY A 69 -24.67 9.74 -8.48
CA GLY A 69 -23.39 9.48 -9.15
C GLY A 69 -22.26 9.12 -8.19
N THR A 70 -22.30 9.68 -6.98
CA THR A 70 -21.42 9.30 -5.87
C THR A 70 -21.67 7.85 -5.45
N ILE A 71 -22.94 7.45 -5.25
CA ILE A 71 -23.30 6.07 -4.93
C ILE A 71 -22.81 5.11 -6.03
N VAL A 72 -22.98 5.48 -7.30
CA VAL A 72 -22.50 4.68 -8.45
C VAL A 72 -20.99 4.51 -8.44
N THR A 73 -20.24 5.57 -8.12
CA THR A 73 -18.78 5.54 -8.01
C THR A 73 -18.34 4.52 -6.94
N HIS A 74 -18.95 4.59 -5.75
CA HIS A 74 -18.66 3.67 -4.67
C HIS A 74 -19.08 2.23 -5.01
N ALA A 75 -20.28 2.04 -5.55
CA ALA A 75 -20.77 0.73 -5.98
C ALA A 75 -19.87 0.09 -7.05
N TYR A 76 -19.38 0.87 -8.01
CA TYR A 76 -18.48 0.38 -9.05
C TYR A 76 -17.18 -0.15 -8.43
N VAL A 77 -16.55 0.60 -7.52
CA VAL A 77 -15.35 0.15 -6.80
C VAL A 77 -15.64 -1.10 -5.97
N ARG A 78 -16.72 -1.11 -5.17
CA ARG A 78 -17.08 -2.27 -4.34
C ARG A 78 -17.37 -3.53 -5.15
N SER A 79 -18.03 -3.40 -6.30
CA SER A 79 -18.27 -4.54 -7.20
C SER A 79 -16.96 -5.11 -7.78
N SER A 80 -15.90 -4.31 -7.84
CA SER A 80 -14.56 -4.76 -8.26
C SER A 80 -13.79 -5.49 -7.16
N GLU A 81 -14.15 -5.27 -5.89
CA GLU A 81 -13.48 -5.85 -4.72
C GLU A 81 -14.12 -7.16 -4.26
N LYS A 82 -15.44 -7.32 -4.47
CA LYS A 82 -16.22 -8.48 -4.01
C LYS A 82 -16.41 -9.49 -5.14
N THR A 83 -15.90 -10.71 -4.95
CA THR A 83 -15.93 -11.81 -5.94
C THR A 83 -17.34 -12.18 -6.41
N GLU A 84 -18.30 -12.17 -5.50
CA GLU A 84 -19.71 -12.47 -5.75
C GLU A 84 -20.38 -11.42 -6.65
N LEU A 85 -19.84 -10.19 -6.68
CA LEU A 85 -20.33 -9.08 -7.50
C LEU A 85 -19.50 -8.86 -8.77
N GLU A 86 -18.48 -9.68 -9.04
CA GLU A 86 -17.60 -9.53 -10.21
C GLU A 86 -18.38 -9.61 -11.52
N HIS A 87 -19.48 -10.37 -11.55
CA HIS A 87 -20.37 -10.43 -12.71
C HIS A 87 -21.09 -9.09 -12.99
N ILE A 88 -21.36 -8.28 -11.97
CA ILE A 88 -21.91 -6.92 -12.11
C ILE A 88 -20.81 -6.01 -12.62
N TYR A 89 -19.65 -5.99 -11.96
CA TYR A 89 -18.49 -5.19 -12.37
C TYR A 89 -18.12 -5.44 -13.84
N ASN A 90 -18.10 -6.72 -14.24
CA ASN A 90 -17.76 -7.12 -15.59
C ASN A 90 -18.83 -6.80 -16.64
N SER A 91 -20.06 -6.56 -16.21
CA SER A 91 -21.17 -6.23 -17.09
C SER A 91 -21.34 -4.72 -17.31
N ILE A 92 -20.81 -3.87 -16.43
CA ILE A 92 -20.88 -2.41 -16.59
C ILE A 92 -19.98 -1.99 -17.75
N THR A 93 -20.57 -1.38 -18.77
CA THR A 93 -19.87 -0.91 -19.97
C THR A 93 -19.74 0.60 -20.02
N ASP A 94 -20.78 1.30 -19.55
CA ASP A 94 -20.91 2.75 -19.69
C ASP A 94 -21.54 3.32 -18.42
N ILE A 95 -21.00 4.46 -17.96
CA ILE A 95 -21.53 5.19 -16.81
C ILE A 95 -21.80 6.64 -17.22
N PHE A 96 -23.03 7.09 -16.96
CA PHE A 96 -23.51 8.43 -17.25
C PHE A 96 -23.70 9.19 -15.93
N LEU A 97 -23.01 10.31 -15.77
CA LEU A 97 -22.89 11.06 -14.52
C LEU A 97 -23.38 12.49 -14.74
N PHE A 98 -24.50 12.83 -14.11
CA PHE A 98 -25.17 14.12 -14.30
C PHE A 98 -25.00 15.01 -13.07
N GLY A 99 -24.28 16.13 -13.21
CA GLY A 99 -24.12 17.11 -12.14
C GLY A 99 -23.49 16.51 -10.87
N VAL A 100 -22.47 15.67 -11.02
CA VAL A 100 -21.81 14.99 -9.90
C VAL A 100 -20.56 15.78 -9.50
N PRO A 101 -20.48 16.34 -8.28
CA PRO A 101 -19.37 17.22 -7.87
C PRO A 101 -18.15 16.42 -7.38
N PHE A 102 -17.32 15.94 -8.31
CA PHE A 102 -16.14 15.12 -8.00
C PHE A 102 -14.94 15.91 -7.44
N GLN A 103 -14.87 17.24 -7.65
CA GLN A 103 -13.83 18.10 -7.06
C GLN A 103 -14.32 18.89 -5.84
N GLY A 104 -15.39 18.41 -5.19
CA GLY A 104 -15.99 19.02 -4.02
C GLY A 104 -17.18 19.92 -4.34
N ILE A 105 -17.99 20.18 -3.31
CA ILE A 105 -19.03 21.21 -3.30
C ILE A 105 -18.40 22.44 -2.65
N ASN A 106 -18.66 23.65 -3.16
CA ASN A 106 -18.24 24.88 -2.48
C ASN A 106 -18.87 24.91 -1.08
N LEU A 107 -18.06 24.64 -0.05
CA LEU A 107 -18.51 24.53 1.33
C LEU A 107 -19.05 25.87 1.86
N ASP A 108 -18.61 26.99 1.29
CA ASP A 108 -19.11 28.33 1.63
C ASP A 108 -20.56 28.52 1.15
N ASP A 109 -20.94 27.93 0.01
CA ASP A 109 -22.32 27.94 -0.47
C ASP A 109 -23.24 27.06 0.40
N VAL A 110 -22.75 25.91 0.88
CA VAL A 110 -23.49 25.03 1.80
C VAL A 110 -23.57 25.63 3.21
N ARG A 111 -22.51 26.29 3.69
CA ARG A 111 -22.50 27.04 4.96
C ARG A 111 -23.50 28.19 4.93
N SER A 112 -23.55 28.96 3.83
CA SER A 112 -24.54 30.03 3.68
C SER A 112 -26.00 29.53 3.72
N MET A 113 -26.26 28.27 3.34
CA MET A 113 -27.58 27.63 3.45
C MET A 113 -27.95 27.23 4.89
N VAL A 114 -26.96 27.02 5.77
CA VAL A 114 -27.15 26.59 7.16
C VAL A 114 -27.12 27.77 8.13
N GLU A 115 -26.36 28.82 7.83
CA GLU A 115 -26.22 30.01 8.69
C GLU A 115 -27.49 30.89 8.78
N GLU A 116 -28.39 30.86 7.80
CA GLU A 116 -29.71 31.53 7.88
C GLU A 116 -30.78 30.71 8.63
N ILE A 117 -30.44 29.52 9.10
CA ILE A 117 -31.32 28.62 9.86
C ILE A 117 -31.09 28.89 11.35
N SER A 118 -32.11 29.33 12.09
CA SER A 118 -32.11 29.07 13.54
C SER A 118 -32.23 27.56 13.74
N ASP A 119 -31.10 26.88 13.89
CA ASP A 119 -30.96 25.42 14.06
C ASP A 119 -30.90 25.06 15.56
N PRO A 120 -32.01 24.66 16.20
CA PRO A 120 -32.03 24.44 17.64
C PRO A 120 -31.40 23.09 18.04
N ILE A 121 -31.00 22.24 17.07
CA ILE A 121 -30.61 20.83 17.29
C ILE A 121 -29.23 20.51 16.69
N GLY A 122 -28.57 21.46 16.01
CA GLY A 122 -27.24 21.26 15.39
C GLY A 122 -27.27 20.24 14.23
N GLN A 123 -28.39 20.20 13.52
CA GLN A 123 -28.72 19.21 12.52
C GLN A 123 -28.18 19.56 11.12
N GLY A 124 -28.11 20.85 10.79
CA GLY A 124 -27.47 21.36 9.57
C GLY A 124 -25.94 21.31 9.66
N GLU A 125 -25.39 21.56 10.83
CA GLU A 125 -23.95 21.49 11.10
C GLU A 125 -23.41 20.06 10.94
N LYS A 126 -24.14 19.05 11.45
CA LYS A 126 -23.83 17.62 11.23
C LYS A 126 -23.91 17.20 9.77
N MET A 127 -24.74 17.86 8.95
CA MET A 127 -24.80 17.60 7.51
C MET A 127 -23.58 18.20 6.79
N ILE A 128 -23.11 19.37 7.21
CA ILE A 128 -21.87 19.96 6.71
C ILE A 128 -20.67 19.10 7.13
N GLU A 129 -20.62 18.63 8.37
CA GLU A 129 -19.60 17.69 8.84
C GLU A 129 -19.63 16.40 8.03
N TYR A 130 -20.81 15.82 7.77
CA TYR A 130 -20.95 14.62 6.94
C TYR A 130 -20.50 14.87 5.49
N ILE A 131 -20.91 15.97 4.86
CA ILE A 131 -20.50 16.31 3.49
C ILE A 131 -18.99 16.60 3.45
N ALA A 132 -18.43 17.31 4.43
CA ALA A 132 -16.99 17.59 4.52
C ALA A 132 -16.18 16.30 4.79
N TYR A 133 -16.66 15.45 5.69
CA TYR A 133 -16.10 14.15 6.01
C TYR A 133 -16.09 13.22 4.78
N GLU A 134 -17.22 13.13 4.08
CA GLU A 134 -17.31 12.33 2.85
C GLU A 134 -16.52 12.93 1.69
N THR A 135 -16.45 14.25 1.55
CA THR A 135 -15.61 14.93 0.56
C THR A 135 -14.12 14.64 0.79
N SER A 136 -13.70 14.50 2.05
CA SER A 136 -12.31 14.13 2.40
C SER A 136 -11.97 12.69 2.04
N ARG A 137 -12.93 11.75 2.15
CA ARG A 137 -12.79 10.33 1.76
C ARG A 137 -13.00 10.09 0.27
N HIS A 138 -13.75 10.98 -0.39
CA HIS A 138 -14.08 10.93 -1.80
C HIS A 138 -12.85 10.90 -2.70
N THR A 139 -11.77 11.58 -2.34
CA THR A 139 -10.54 11.61 -3.13
C THR A 139 -9.92 10.22 -3.28
N THR A 140 -9.87 9.42 -2.20
CA THR A 140 -9.26 8.08 -2.22
C THR A 140 -10.12 7.09 -3.02
N ILE A 141 -11.44 7.10 -2.82
CA ILE A 141 -12.34 6.22 -3.61
C ILE A 141 -12.41 6.65 -5.07
N LEU A 142 -12.31 7.96 -5.36
CA LEU A 142 -12.28 8.47 -6.73
C LEU A 142 -11.00 8.07 -7.46
N ASP A 143 -9.85 8.04 -6.80
CA ASP A 143 -8.62 7.56 -7.41
C ASP A 143 -8.69 6.07 -7.72
N VAL A 144 -9.25 5.26 -6.81
CA VAL A 144 -9.51 3.84 -7.06
C VAL A 144 -10.50 3.66 -8.20
N PHE A 145 -11.60 4.42 -8.21
CA PHE A 145 -12.59 4.42 -9.29
C PHE A 145 -11.94 4.74 -10.64
N LYS A 146 -11.17 5.84 -10.73
CA LYS A 146 -10.41 6.25 -11.92
C LYS A 146 -9.49 5.14 -12.42
N ASN A 147 -8.78 4.46 -11.52
CA ASN A 147 -7.92 3.34 -11.87
C ASN A 147 -8.71 2.15 -12.41
N ARG A 148 -9.83 1.78 -11.78
CA ARG A 148 -10.72 0.70 -12.24
C ARG A 148 -11.37 1.01 -13.59
N ILE A 149 -11.71 2.27 -13.85
CA ILE A 149 -12.21 2.72 -15.15
C ILE A 149 -11.14 2.53 -16.24
N LYS A 150 -9.89 2.93 -15.97
CA LYS A 150 -8.76 2.72 -16.90
C LYS A 150 -8.49 1.23 -17.15
N GLU A 151 -8.52 0.40 -16.11
CA GLU A 151 -8.30 -1.05 -16.21
C GLU A 151 -9.34 -1.76 -17.08
N ARG A 152 -10.59 -1.31 -17.02
CA ARG A 152 -11.73 -1.91 -17.73
C ARG A 152 -12.04 -1.25 -19.08
N GLU A 153 -11.41 -0.11 -19.36
CA GLU A 153 -11.78 0.77 -20.47
C GLU A 153 -13.28 1.13 -20.46
N THR A 154 -13.87 1.23 -19.26
CA THR A 154 -15.27 1.64 -19.07
C THR A 154 -15.41 3.09 -19.51
N ARG A 155 -16.45 3.41 -20.29
CA ARG A 155 -16.63 4.76 -20.80
C ARG A 155 -17.44 5.60 -19.82
N ILE A 156 -16.98 6.82 -19.60
CA ILE A 156 -17.63 7.79 -18.72
C ILE A 156 -18.20 8.95 -19.56
N PHE A 157 -19.46 9.28 -19.30
CA PHE A 157 -20.14 10.41 -19.90
C PHE A 157 -20.55 11.36 -18.78
N SER A 158 -19.82 12.47 -18.64
CA SER A 158 -20.02 13.45 -17.56
C SER A 158 -20.78 14.66 -18.10
N PHE A 159 -21.88 15.03 -17.45
CA PHE A 159 -22.76 16.14 -17.83
C PHE A 159 -22.71 17.25 -16.79
N PHE A 160 -22.51 18.49 -17.24
CA PHE A 160 -22.58 19.67 -16.38
C PHE A 160 -23.72 20.60 -16.81
N GLU A 161 -24.29 21.30 -15.83
CA GLU A 161 -25.41 22.23 -16.01
C GLU A 161 -24.97 23.54 -16.67
N THR A 162 -25.91 24.23 -17.31
CA THR A 162 -25.69 25.51 -17.99
C THR A 162 -26.63 26.63 -17.54
N GLU A 163 -27.70 26.29 -16.81
CA GLU A 163 -28.65 27.24 -16.25
C GLU A 163 -28.61 27.25 -14.71
N LYS A 164 -28.94 28.39 -14.11
CA LYS A 164 -28.92 28.55 -12.65
C LYS A 164 -30.16 27.88 -12.02
N THR A 165 -29.97 27.24 -10.86
CA THR A 165 -31.02 26.63 -10.03
C THR A 165 -31.48 27.59 -8.93
N PRO A 166 -32.80 27.76 -8.68
CA PRO A 166 -33.30 28.56 -7.55
C PRO A 166 -32.96 27.93 -6.20
N LYS A 167 -32.43 28.72 -5.26
CA LYS A 167 -32.14 28.27 -3.88
C LYS A 167 -33.41 27.77 -3.17
N VAL A 168 -33.24 26.81 -2.25
CA VAL A 168 -34.30 26.33 -1.36
C VAL A 168 -34.49 27.35 -0.25
N VAL A 169 -35.73 27.82 -0.05
CA VAL A 169 -36.08 28.80 0.98
C VAL A 169 -37.26 28.24 1.80
N LYS A 170 -37.28 28.54 3.10
CA LYS A 170 -38.39 28.21 3.99
C LYS A 170 -39.55 29.16 3.73
N GLN A 171 -40.70 28.61 3.36
CA GLN A 171 -41.92 29.38 3.14
C GLN A 171 -42.59 29.72 4.48
N GLU A 172 -43.50 30.70 4.47
CA GLU A 172 -44.20 31.19 5.66
C GLU A 172 -45.00 30.08 6.39
N ASP A 173 -45.41 29.02 5.67
CA ASP A 173 -46.12 27.86 6.22
C ASP A 173 -45.20 26.82 6.90
N GLY A 174 -43.88 27.09 6.93
CA GLY A 174 -42.88 26.20 7.50
C GLY A 174 -42.45 25.04 6.59
N THR A 175 -42.97 24.98 5.36
CA THR A 175 -42.50 24.05 4.32
C THR A 175 -41.34 24.65 3.53
N PHE A 176 -40.57 23.81 2.84
CA PHE A 176 -39.42 24.25 2.05
C PHE A 176 -39.77 24.20 0.56
N GLY A 177 -39.50 25.29 -0.16
CA GLY A 177 -39.71 25.37 -1.61
C GLY A 177 -38.59 26.11 -2.33
N ARG A 178 -38.34 25.75 -3.58
CA ARG A 178 -37.28 26.33 -4.43
C ARG A 178 -37.72 27.68 -5.00
N THR A 179 -37.56 28.74 -4.21
CA THR A 179 -38.05 30.10 -4.52
C THR A 179 -37.00 31.20 -4.32
N GLY A 180 -35.76 30.84 -3.96
CA GLY A 180 -34.66 31.78 -3.70
C GLY A 180 -33.77 32.07 -4.92
N ASP A 181 -32.68 32.81 -4.67
CA ASP A 181 -31.75 33.30 -5.71
C ASP A 181 -31.18 32.20 -6.60
N LEU A 182 -30.92 32.56 -7.86
CA LEU A 182 -30.43 31.66 -8.90
C LEU A 182 -28.91 31.41 -8.77
N ILE A 183 -28.49 30.17 -8.51
CA ILE A 183 -27.08 29.74 -8.37
C ILE A 183 -26.68 28.65 -9.38
N ILE A 184 -25.40 28.54 -9.73
CA ILE A 184 -24.83 27.33 -10.36
C ILE A 184 -24.39 26.43 -9.20
N VAL A 185 -24.93 25.22 -9.12
CA VAL A 185 -24.71 24.24 -8.05
C VAL A 185 -23.46 23.40 -8.31
N VAL A 186 -23.11 23.15 -9.58
CA VAL A 186 -21.95 22.35 -9.99
C VAL A 186 -21.30 22.95 -11.26
N ASP A 187 -20.10 23.50 -11.13
CA ASP A 187 -19.36 24.07 -12.28
C ASP A 187 -18.72 22.99 -13.17
N ARG A 188 -18.24 23.39 -14.36
CA ARG A 188 -17.64 22.48 -15.36
C ARG A 188 -16.38 21.76 -14.86
N ASP A 189 -15.58 22.40 -14.02
CA ASP A 189 -14.31 21.82 -13.55
C ASP A 189 -14.59 20.81 -12.42
N SER A 190 -15.63 21.04 -11.62
CA SER A 190 -16.06 20.16 -10.54
C SER A 190 -16.60 18.79 -10.99
N VAL A 191 -17.08 18.65 -12.23
CA VAL A 191 -17.53 17.36 -12.79
C VAL A 191 -16.42 16.55 -13.47
N LYS A 192 -15.24 17.14 -13.72
CA LYS A 192 -14.19 16.51 -14.53
C LYS A 192 -13.38 15.49 -13.71
N LEU A 193 -13.33 14.24 -14.18
CA LEU A 193 -12.53 13.17 -13.56
C LEU A 193 -11.09 13.14 -14.09
N GLY A 194 -10.83 13.67 -15.28
CA GLY A 194 -9.49 13.70 -15.89
C GLY A 194 -9.10 12.38 -16.56
N LEU A 195 -10.09 11.66 -17.11
CA LEU A 195 -9.92 10.32 -17.68
C LEU A 195 -9.92 10.30 -19.21
N GLU A 196 -9.38 11.31 -19.88
CA GLU A 196 -9.31 11.32 -21.35
C GLU A 196 -8.42 10.16 -21.87
N PRO A 197 -8.83 9.39 -22.90
CA PRO A 197 -10.00 9.57 -23.77
C PRO A 197 -11.28 8.80 -23.33
N LEU A 198 -11.26 8.13 -22.17
CA LEU A 198 -12.37 7.32 -21.65
C LEU A 198 -13.53 8.17 -21.10
N GLU A 199 -13.25 9.40 -20.67
CA GLU A 199 -14.24 10.38 -20.25
C GLU A 199 -14.57 11.36 -21.37
N LYS A 200 -15.87 11.58 -21.60
CA LYS A 200 -16.40 12.63 -22.48
C LYS A 200 -17.29 13.57 -21.69
N LEU A 201 -17.05 14.86 -21.85
CA LEU A 201 -17.81 15.93 -21.20
C LEU A 201 -18.89 16.47 -22.13
N PHE A 202 -20.12 16.60 -21.62
CA PHE A 202 -21.27 17.10 -22.34
C PHE A 202 -21.93 18.25 -21.59
N ARG A 203 -22.46 19.21 -22.35
CA ARG A 203 -23.31 20.27 -21.82
C ARG A 203 -24.73 19.74 -21.69
N ALA A 204 -25.36 19.92 -20.54
CA ALA A 204 -26.79 19.69 -20.36
C ALA A 204 -27.52 21.04 -20.34
N GLU A 205 -28.48 21.25 -21.25
CA GLU A 205 -29.27 22.48 -21.34
C GLU A 205 -30.34 22.51 -20.24
N GLY A 206 -30.05 23.07 -19.08
CA GLY A 206 -30.98 23.08 -17.96
C GLY A 206 -30.28 23.31 -16.62
N ASN A 207 -31.08 23.45 -15.56
CA ASN A 207 -30.60 23.62 -14.19
C ASN A 207 -30.43 22.26 -13.50
N HIS A 208 -29.74 22.18 -12.35
CA HIS A 208 -29.41 20.96 -11.60
C HIS A 208 -30.56 19.97 -11.40
N SER A 209 -31.80 20.47 -11.44
CA SER A 209 -33.03 19.69 -11.22
C SER A 209 -33.74 19.27 -12.50
N THR A 210 -33.48 19.95 -13.61
CA THR A 210 -34.10 19.73 -14.94
C THR A 210 -33.11 19.18 -15.96
N MET A 211 -31.80 19.16 -15.64
CA MET A 211 -30.74 18.70 -16.53
C MET A 211 -30.97 17.27 -17.01
N VAL A 212 -31.64 16.42 -16.23
CA VAL A 212 -31.90 15.04 -16.64
C VAL A 212 -32.98 14.98 -17.74
N GLU A 213 -33.94 15.92 -17.76
CA GLU A 213 -35.03 15.99 -18.73
C GLU A 213 -34.58 16.56 -20.09
N SER A 214 -33.58 17.44 -20.10
CA SER A 214 -33.05 18.07 -21.33
C SER A 214 -31.92 17.29 -22.02
N THR A 215 -31.34 16.29 -21.36
CA THR A 215 -30.14 15.57 -21.86
C THR A 215 -30.45 14.40 -22.82
N LEU A 216 -31.64 14.40 -23.41
CA LEU A 216 -32.07 13.44 -24.44
C LEU A 216 -31.13 13.42 -25.65
N GLU A 217 -30.58 14.57 -26.06
CA GLU A 217 -29.68 14.64 -27.23
C GLU A 217 -28.28 14.10 -26.97
N ALA A 218 -27.78 14.22 -25.75
CA ALA A 218 -26.43 13.75 -25.44
C ALA A 218 -26.41 12.24 -25.08
N ALA A 219 -27.50 11.70 -24.52
CA ALA A 219 -27.73 10.26 -24.47
C ALA A 219 -27.86 9.66 -25.89
N LYS A 220 -28.58 10.32 -26.81
CA LYS A 220 -28.60 9.96 -28.23
C LYS A 220 -27.21 9.97 -28.84
N TYR A 221 -26.38 10.98 -28.56
CA TYR A 221 -25.01 11.04 -29.07
C TYR A 221 -24.13 9.90 -28.54
N GLY A 222 -24.25 9.54 -27.26
CA GLY A 222 -23.56 8.39 -26.67
C GLY A 222 -23.93 7.06 -27.33
N VAL A 223 -25.23 6.86 -27.61
CA VAL A 223 -25.77 5.63 -28.21
C VAL A 223 -25.53 5.55 -29.72
N ASP A 224 -25.59 6.68 -30.44
CA ASP A 224 -25.28 6.78 -31.86
C ASP A 224 -23.77 6.55 -32.14
N GLN A 225 -22.89 6.91 -31.18
CA GLN A 225 -21.47 6.56 -31.18
C GLN A 225 -21.21 5.05 -30.99
N ILE A 226 -22.09 4.34 -30.26
CA ILE A 226 -22.02 2.88 -30.08
C ILE A 226 -22.33 2.15 -31.40
N GLN A 227 -23.16 2.74 -32.27
CA GLN A 227 -23.51 2.15 -33.57
C GLN A 227 -22.59 2.55 -34.74
N ARG A 228 -22.17 3.82 -34.83
CA ARG A 228 -21.31 4.28 -35.94
C ARG A 228 -19.89 3.71 -35.86
N ASN A 229 -19.35 3.57 -34.65
CA ASN A 229 -18.10 2.85 -34.41
C ASN A 229 -18.45 1.38 -34.18
N GLY A 230 -18.85 0.69 -35.26
CA GLY A 230 -19.24 -0.72 -35.21
C GLY A 230 -18.30 -1.52 -34.31
N ILE A 231 -18.77 -1.83 -33.10
CA ILE A 231 -18.01 -2.63 -32.17
C ILE A 231 -18.07 -4.07 -32.71
N LYS A 232 -17.15 -4.39 -33.62
CA LYS A 232 -16.61 -5.73 -33.72
C LYS A 232 -15.95 -6.03 -32.38
N ARG A 233 -16.74 -6.47 -31.40
CA ARG A 233 -16.23 -7.14 -30.21
C ARG A 233 -15.47 -8.36 -30.74
N LYS A 234 -14.13 -8.30 -30.72
CA LYS A 234 -13.33 -9.52 -30.62
C LYS A 234 -13.83 -10.20 -29.35
N ARG A 235 -14.65 -11.24 -29.50
CA ARG A 235 -14.69 -12.32 -28.51
C ARG A 235 -13.22 -12.66 -28.27
N VAL A 236 -12.75 -12.50 -27.04
CA VAL A 236 -11.44 -13.03 -26.64
C VAL A 236 -11.56 -14.54 -26.68
N ARG A 237 -11.39 -15.11 -27.89
CA ARG A 237 -10.83 -16.43 -28.08
C ARG A 237 -9.34 -16.25 -28.18
N SER A 238 -8.63 -17.03 -27.38
CA SER A 238 -7.21 -17.35 -27.52
C SER A 238 -6.79 -17.44 -29.00
N SER A 239 -5.85 -16.60 -29.41
CA SER A 239 -4.94 -16.89 -30.52
C SER A 239 -3.73 -15.95 -30.45
N TYR A 240 -2.56 -16.57 -30.34
CA TYR A 240 -1.23 -16.02 -30.37
C TYR A 240 -0.99 -15.00 -31.50
N GLY A 241 -0.18 -13.99 -31.20
CA GLY A 241 0.34 -13.00 -32.13
C GLY A 241 1.40 -12.17 -31.43
N ASP A 242 2.65 -12.52 -31.73
CA ASP A 242 3.91 -11.93 -31.30
C ASP A 242 3.98 -10.43 -31.62
N ASP A 243 4.40 -9.61 -30.64
CA ASP A 243 5.09 -8.34 -30.87
C ASP A 243 5.66 -7.81 -29.54
N GLY A 244 6.97 -7.57 -29.56
CA GLY A 244 7.82 -7.33 -28.41
C GLY A 244 7.58 -5.99 -27.71
N ASN A 245 6.97 -6.03 -26.53
CA ASN A 245 7.24 -5.07 -25.45
C ASN A 245 6.71 -5.62 -24.11
N ARG A 246 7.53 -6.42 -23.42
CA ARG A 246 7.13 -7.20 -22.23
C ARG A 246 7.25 -6.47 -20.88
N ALA A 247 7.73 -5.23 -20.83
CA ALA A 247 8.16 -4.64 -19.55
C ALA A 247 7.11 -3.82 -18.78
N ASN A 248 5.91 -3.52 -19.31
CA ASN A 248 5.04 -2.54 -18.62
C ASN A 248 3.51 -2.64 -18.83
N ARG A 249 2.95 -3.85 -18.98
CA ARG A 249 1.47 -4.03 -18.95
C ARG A 249 1.00 -4.35 -17.52
N PRO A 250 -0.02 -3.65 -16.98
CA PRO A 250 -0.65 -4.07 -15.73
C PRO A 250 -1.30 -5.44 -15.91
N TYR A 251 -0.89 -6.40 -15.06
CA TYR A 251 -1.23 -7.81 -15.14
C TYR A 251 -2.75 -8.01 -14.93
N ARG A 252 -3.42 -8.71 -15.86
CA ARG A 252 -4.81 -9.14 -15.66
C ARG A 252 -4.82 -10.35 -14.70
N PHE A 253 -5.20 -10.15 -13.45
CA PHE A 253 -5.53 -11.25 -12.53
C PHE A 253 -6.87 -11.89 -12.95
N SER A 254 -6.86 -12.64 -14.06
CA SER A 254 -8.06 -13.31 -14.58
C SER A 254 -8.40 -14.61 -13.86
N HIS A 255 -7.50 -15.15 -13.03
CA HIS A 255 -7.73 -16.40 -12.29
C HIS A 255 -7.80 -16.17 -10.77
N PRO A 256 -8.87 -16.58 -10.08
CA PRO A 256 -9.03 -16.44 -8.62
C PRO A 256 -7.85 -16.99 -7.82
N ALA A 257 -7.26 -18.10 -8.27
CA ALA A 257 -6.07 -18.70 -7.66
C ALA A 257 -4.87 -17.74 -7.52
N LEU A 258 -4.63 -16.86 -8.51
CA LEU A 258 -3.53 -15.89 -8.44
C LEU A 258 -3.84 -14.72 -7.51
N ARG A 259 -5.13 -14.33 -7.41
CA ARG A 259 -5.57 -13.32 -6.43
C ARG A 259 -5.39 -13.84 -5.01
N GLU A 260 -5.76 -15.09 -4.76
CA GLU A 260 -5.56 -15.71 -3.45
C GLU A 260 -4.08 -15.92 -3.15
N LEU A 261 -3.24 -16.25 -4.14
CA LEU A 261 -1.79 -16.33 -3.93
C LEU A 261 -1.18 -14.98 -3.52
N HIS A 262 -1.70 -13.87 -4.05
CA HIS A 262 -1.16 -12.53 -3.87
C HIS A 262 -1.44 -11.96 -2.47
N ILE A 263 -0.42 -11.96 -1.60
CA ILE A 263 -0.41 -11.22 -0.32
C ILE A 263 0.18 -9.83 -0.50
N THR A 264 1.25 -9.75 -1.29
CA THR A 264 1.99 -8.52 -1.60
C THR A 264 2.66 -8.69 -2.97
N ASP A 265 3.12 -7.57 -3.55
CA ASP A 265 4.01 -7.58 -4.71
C ASP A 265 5.43 -7.25 -4.23
N PRO A 266 6.35 -8.25 -4.21
CA PRO A 266 7.72 -8.02 -3.74
C PRO A 266 8.47 -6.93 -4.52
N ARG A 267 8.08 -6.63 -5.76
CA ARG A 267 8.68 -5.57 -6.58
C ARG A 267 8.30 -4.19 -6.05
N LEU A 268 7.03 -4.01 -5.73
CA LEU A 268 6.54 -2.78 -5.09
C LEU A 268 7.05 -2.66 -3.66
N ASP A 269 7.21 -3.78 -2.94
CA ASP A 269 7.86 -3.77 -1.62
C ASP A 269 9.30 -3.26 -1.70
N LYS A 270 10.07 -3.71 -2.70
CA LYS A 270 11.42 -3.19 -2.95
C LYS A 270 11.42 -1.68 -3.21
N GLU A 271 10.57 -1.20 -4.12
CA GLU A 271 10.45 0.24 -4.45
C GLU A 271 10.06 1.08 -3.21
N ARG A 272 9.13 0.57 -2.40
CA ARG A 272 8.73 1.18 -1.14
C ARG A 272 9.88 1.19 -0.12
N ILE A 273 10.63 0.09 0.00
CA ILE A 273 11.79 0.00 0.91
C ILE A 273 12.86 1.02 0.48
N GLU A 274 13.18 1.10 -0.82
CA GLU A 274 14.17 2.04 -1.33
C GLU A 274 13.72 3.48 -1.09
N SER A 275 12.50 3.84 -1.46
CA SER A 275 11.99 5.21 -1.27
C SER A 275 11.94 5.61 0.22
N THR A 276 11.46 4.72 1.10
CA THR A 276 11.36 5.02 2.53
C THR A 276 12.69 5.05 3.27
N LYS A 277 13.76 4.52 2.69
CA LYS A 277 15.13 4.55 3.25
C LYS A 277 16.03 5.61 2.59
N GLY A 278 15.46 6.55 1.84
CA GLY A 278 16.19 7.67 1.23
C GLY A 278 16.81 7.36 -0.14
N GLY A 279 16.35 6.31 -0.81
CA GLY A 279 16.84 5.82 -2.09
C GLY A 279 17.95 4.77 -1.95
N LEU A 280 18.32 4.16 -3.09
CA LEU A 280 19.46 3.24 -3.17
C LEU A 280 20.71 4.01 -3.59
N PHE A 281 21.72 4.03 -2.71
CA PHE A 281 23.01 4.66 -3.00
C PHE A 281 24.01 3.61 -3.48
N ASP A 282 24.45 3.72 -4.73
CA ASP A 282 25.32 2.75 -5.41
C ASP A 282 26.57 2.34 -4.61
N ASP A 283 27.31 3.32 -4.08
CA ASP A 283 28.57 3.04 -3.40
C ASP A 283 28.37 2.37 -2.02
N SER A 284 27.12 2.31 -1.53
CA SER A 284 26.79 1.56 -0.31
C SER A 284 26.82 0.03 -0.51
N TYR A 285 26.64 -0.45 -1.76
CA TYR A 285 26.51 -1.88 -2.04
C TYR A 285 27.55 -2.42 -3.04
N LYS A 286 28.06 -1.61 -3.98
CA LYS A 286 28.94 -2.07 -5.07
C LYS A 286 30.16 -2.89 -4.64
N TRP A 287 30.67 -2.67 -3.43
CA TRP A 287 31.78 -3.43 -2.87
C TRP A 287 31.52 -4.95 -2.85
N ILE A 288 30.26 -5.39 -2.71
CA ILE A 288 29.92 -6.82 -2.65
C ILE A 288 30.19 -7.52 -3.99
N LEU A 289 30.06 -6.82 -5.12
CA LEU A 289 30.29 -7.39 -6.44
C LEU A 289 31.76 -7.81 -6.63
N GLY A 290 32.67 -7.13 -5.91
CA GLY A 290 34.09 -7.44 -5.86
C GLY A 290 34.45 -8.54 -4.85
N ASN A 291 33.56 -8.84 -3.90
CA ASN A 291 33.84 -9.70 -2.76
C ASN A 291 34.05 -11.18 -3.20
N PRO A 292 35.07 -11.88 -2.66
CA PRO A 292 35.36 -13.27 -3.03
C PRO A 292 34.19 -14.23 -2.80
N ASP A 293 33.46 -14.10 -1.69
CA ASP A 293 32.35 -14.99 -1.34
C ASP A 293 31.17 -14.81 -2.30
N PHE A 294 30.87 -13.56 -2.67
CA PHE A 294 29.84 -13.24 -3.66
C PHE A 294 30.21 -13.78 -5.04
N LYS A 295 31.45 -13.57 -5.50
CA LYS A 295 31.94 -14.09 -6.78
C LYS A 295 31.93 -15.61 -6.83
N LYS A 296 32.31 -16.24 -5.72
CA LYS A 296 32.29 -17.69 -5.58
C LYS A 296 30.87 -18.22 -5.73
N TRP A 297 29.92 -17.71 -4.94
CA TRP A 297 28.51 -18.07 -5.07
C TRP A 297 27.97 -17.86 -6.48
N ARG A 298 28.31 -16.74 -7.12
CA ARG A 298 27.78 -16.37 -8.42
C ARG A 298 28.31 -17.25 -9.56
N ASN A 299 29.61 -17.57 -9.54
CA ASN A 299 30.30 -18.15 -10.70
C ASN A 299 30.68 -19.62 -10.53
N ASP A 300 30.68 -20.14 -9.29
CA ASP A 300 31.03 -21.53 -9.01
C ASP A 300 29.75 -22.36 -8.81
N ASP A 301 29.56 -23.34 -9.69
CA ASP A 301 28.42 -24.26 -9.70
C ASP A 301 28.30 -25.10 -8.43
N GLN A 302 29.36 -25.20 -7.61
CA GLN A 302 29.30 -25.88 -6.32
C GLN A 302 28.60 -25.06 -5.24
N TYR A 303 28.48 -23.74 -5.41
CA TYR A 303 27.94 -22.85 -4.40
C TYR A 303 26.52 -22.43 -4.76
N HIS A 304 25.54 -22.96 -4.04
CA HIS A 304 24.12 -22.73 -4.31
C HIS A 304 23.48 -21.72 -3.36
N ILE A 305 24.13 -21.39 -2.24
CA ILE A 305 23.60 -20.42 -1.27
C ILE A 305 24.67 -19.46 -0.77
N LEU A 306 24.32 -18.17 -0.74
CA LEU A 306 25.06 -17.12 -0.08
C LEU A 306 24.25 -16.59 1.09
N TRP A 307 24.75 -16.79 2.30
CA TRP A 307 24.17 -16.20 3.50
C TRP A 307 24.91 -14.92 3.87
N ILE A 308 24.22 -13.78 3.76
CA ILE A 308 24.71 -12.48 4.19
C ILE A 308 24.26 -12.24 5.64
N SER A 309 25.19 -12.40 6.58
CA SER A 309 24.92 -12.20 8.00
C SER A 309 25.40 -10.83 8.45
N GLY A 310 24.63 -10.17 9.32
CA GLY A 310 25.09 -8.93 9.91
C GLY A 310 24.19 -8.38 11.00
N ASP A 311 24.74 -7.53 11.85
CA ASP A 311 24.01 -6.86 12.92
C ASP A 311 22.95 -5.89 12.37
N PRO A 312 21.97 -5.46 13.20
CA PRO A 312 20.95 -4.52 12.79
C PRO A 312 21.54 -3.21 12.28
N GLY A 313 20.93 -2.62 11.25
CA GLY A 313 21.35 -1.32 10.72
C GLY A 313 22.63 -1.32 9.87
N LYS A 314 23.29 -2.47 9.64
CA LYS A 314 24.48 -2.61 8.78
C LYS A 314 24.20 -2.58 7.26
N GLY A 315 22.94 -2.35 6.85
CA GLY A 315 22.60 -2.13 5.43
C GLY A 315 22.23 -3.37 4.61
N LYS A 316 22.04 -4.55 5.23
CA LYS A 316 21.67 -5.82 4.55
C LYS A 316 20.57 -5.69 3.50
N THR A 317 19.43 -5.08 3.87
CA THR A 317 18.31 -4.88 2.95
C THR A 317 18.69 -4.04 1.72
N MET A 318 19.42 -2.94 1.92
CA MET A 318 19.84 -2.07 0.82
C MET A 318 20.90 -2.75 -0.05
N LEU A 319 21.78 -3.53 0.56
CA LEU A 319 22.76 -4.38 -0.12
C LEU A 319 22.06 -5.39 -1.05
N LEU A 320 21.01 -6.06 -0.58
CA LEU A 320 20.20 -6.97 -1.40
C LEU A 320 19.41 -6.25 -2.49
N CYS A 321 18.88 -5.05 -2.23
CA CYS A 321 18.24 -4.23 -3.25
C CYS A 321 19.21 -3.90 -4.40
N GLY A 322 20.45 -3.55 -4.06
CA GLY A 322 21.53 -3.36 -5.02
C GLY A 322 21.85 -4.63 -5.81
N ILE A 323 22.04 -5.76 -5.13
CA ILE A 323 22.29 -7.06 -5.80
C ILE A 323 21.16 -7.42 -6.76
N VAL A 324 19.89 -7.21 -6.38
CA VAL A 324 18.73 -7.43 -7.27
C VAL A 324 18.85 -6.60 -8.53
N ASN A 325 19.22 -5.32 -8.43
CA ASN A 325 19.37 -4.44 -9.58
C ASN A 325 20.52 -4.89 -10.49
N GLU A 326 21.66 -5.30 -9.93
CA GLU A 326 22.80 -5.81 -10.70
C GLU A 326 22.48 -7.12 -11.41
N LEU A 327 21.84 -8.08 -10.73
CA LEU A 327 21.43 -9.34 -11.34
C LEU A 327 20.45 -9.14 -12.49
N LYS A 328 19.48 -8.21 -12.35
CA LYS A 328 18.57 -7.85 -13.45
C LYS A 328 19.32 -7.20 -14.62
N ARG A 329 20.27 -6.30 -14.33
CA ARG A 329 21.04 -5.59 -15.35
C ARG A 329 21.89 -6.57 -16.17
N ASP A 330 22.64 -7.42 -15.48
CA ASP A 330 23.59 -8.37 -16.09
C ASP A 330 22.89 -9.43 -16.95
N ASN A 331 21.63 -9.73 -16.67
CA ASN A 331 20.85 -10.76 -17.36
C ASN A 331 19.68 -10.20 -18.18
N SER A 332 19.66 -8.89 -18.45
CA SER A 332 18.54 -8.21 -19.12
C SER A 332 18.22 -8.72 -20.54
N ALA A 333 19.20 -9.34 -21.20
CA ALA A 333 19.06 -9.96 -22.52
C ALA A 333 19.19 -11.49 -22.50
N ALA A 334 19.28 -12.11 -21.32
CA ALA A 334 19.45 -13.54 -21.19
C ALA A 334 18.10 -14.25 -21.21
N ASP A 335 17.89 -15.12 -22.21
CA ASP A 335 16.81 -16.09 -22.16
C ASP A 335 17.05 -17.09 -21.02
N GLY A 336 15.99 -17.46 -20.30
CA GLY A 336 16.09 -18.43 -19.21
C GLY A 336 16.56 -17.88 -17.87
N PHE A 337 16.64 -16.55 -17.71
CA PHE A 337 16.91 -15.91 -16.42
C PHE A 337 15.61 -15.68 -15.63
N TYR A 338 15.56 -16.21 -14.40
CA TYR A 338 14.45 -16.01 -13.48
C TYR A 338 14.97 -15.43 -12.16
N LEU A 339 14.35 -14.35 -11.70
CA LEU A 339 14.71 -13.71 -10.44
C LEU A 339 13.48 -13.51 -9.57
N SER A 340 13.47 -14.13 -8.40
CA SER A 340 12.39 -14.00 -7.43
C SER A 340 12.97 -13.61 -6.08
N TYR A 341 12.33 -12.64 -5.43
CA TYR A 341 12.80 -12.11 -4.15
C TYR A 341 11.65 -11.79 -3.21
N PHE A 342 11.93 -11.83 -1.92
CA PHE A 342 10.99 -11.49 -0.86
C PHE A 342 11.69 -10.77 0.28
N PHE A 343 11.05 -9.73 0.82
CA PHE A 343 11.58 -8.95 1.94
C PHE A 343 10.70 -9.19 3.17
N CYS A 344 11.19 -9.98 4.12
CA CYS A 344 10.49 -10.16 5.39
C CYS A 344 10.42 -8.82 6.13
N GLN A 345 9.29 -8.55 6.78
CA GLN A 345 9.13 -7.38 7.66
C GLN A 345 8.51 -7.83 8.98
N GLY A 346 9.32 -7.93 10.02
CA GLY A 346 8.94 -8.52 11.32
C GLY A 346 7.79 -7.77 11.98
N THR A 347 7.73 -6.46 11.72
CA THR A 347 6.64 -5.60 12.17
C THR A 347 5.35 -5.75 11.38
N ASP A 348 5.27 -6.53 10.29
CA ASP A 348 4.06 -6.71 9.47
C ASP A 348 3.64 -8.19 9.41
N ALA A 349 2.55 -8.52 10.12
CA ALA A 349 2.03 -9.89 10.23
C ALA A 349 1.69 -10.55 8.89
N ARG A 350 1.46 -9.78 7.83
CA ARG A 350 1.16 -10.30 6.49
C ARG A 350 2.38 -10.92 5.83
N ILE A 351 3.58 -10.41 6.14
CA ILE A 351 4.83 -10.71 5.43
C ILE A 351 5.98 -11.12 6.38
N ASN A 352 5.64 -11.58 7.59
CA ASN A 352 6.59 -12.07 8.60
C ASN A 352 6.47 -13.59 8.86
N ASN A 353 5.98 -14.36 7.89
CA ASN A 353 5.79 -15.80 8.04
C ASN A 353 6.24 -16.58 6.80
N ALA A 354 6.62 -17.84 7.00
CA ALA A 354 7.19 -18.70 5.95
C ALA A 354 6.25 -18.90 4.76
N THR A 355 4.95 -19.02 5.00
CA THR A 355 3.94 -19.18 3.96
C THR A 355 3.85 -17.93 3.06
N ALA A 356 3.95 -16.73 3.63
CA ALA A 356 3.98 -15.49 2.87
C ALA A 356 5.23 -15.38 1.99
N VAL A 357 6.40 -15.81 2.50
CA VAL A 357 7.64 -15.91 1.71
C VAL A 357 7.42 -16.77 0.47
N LEU A 358 6.87 -17.98 0.62
CA LEU A 358 6.61 -18.86 -0.53
C LEU A 358 5.58 -18.28 -1.50
N ARG A 359 4.51 -17.66 -0.99
CA ARG A 359 3.49 -17.02 -1.84
C ARG A 359 4.11 -15.92 -2.69
N GLY A 360 4.92 -15.05 -2.10
CA GLY A 360 5.63 -14.00 -2.82
C GLY A 360 6.65 -14.53 -3.83
N LEU A 361 7.43 -15.56 -3.45
CA LEU A 361 8.41 -16.16 -4.36
C LEU A 361 7.75 -16.82 -5.57
N ILE A 362 6.69 -17.61 -5.35
CA ILE A 362 5.92 -18.26 -6.42
C ILE A 362 5.25 -17.20 -7.30
N PHE A 363 4.62 -16.20 -6.69
CA PHE A 363 3.95 -15.12 -7.41
C PHE A 363 4.92 -14.41 -8.36
N SER A 364 6.10 -14.02 -7.89
CA SER A 364 7.12 -13.36 -8.72
C SER A 364 7.63 -14.24 -9.86
N LEU A 365 7.71 -15.57 -9.68
CA LEU A 365 8.09 -16.50 -10.76
C LEU A 365 6.98 -16.62 -11.82
N ILE A 366 5.71 -16.72 -11.40
CA ILE A 366 4.57 -16.79 -12.33
C ILE A 366 4.43 -15.51 -13.16
N LEU A 367 4.80 -14.36 -12.58
CA LEU A 367 4.82 -13.09 -13.31
C LEU A 367 5.90 -13.04 -14.42
N GLN A 368 6.92 -13.87 -14.34
CA GLN A 368 7.98 -13.98 -15.36
C GLN A 368 7.64 -15.05 -16.39
N GLU A 369 7.02 -16.15 -15.97
CA GLU A 369 6.61 -17.26 -16.84
C GLU A 369 5.16 -17.69 -16.51
N GLU A 370 4.23 -17.20 -17.32
CA GLU A 370 2.78 -17.36 -17.07
C GLU A 370 2.34 -18.83 -17.07
N SER A 371 3.02 -19.69 -17.84
CA SER A 371 2.72 -21.13 -17.93
C SER A 371 2.84 -21.84 -16.58
N LEU A 372 3.66 -21.33 -15.66
CA LEU A 372 3.81 -21.83 -14.30
C LEU A 372 2.51 -21.71 -13.47
N GLY A 373 1.64 -20.76 -13.83
CA GLY A 373 0.36 -20.52 -13.16
C GLY A 373 -0.54 -21.75 -13.12
N SER A 374 -0.40 -22.67 -14.08
CA SER A 374 -1.12 -23.95 -14.12
C SER A 374 -0.93 -24.78 -12.84
N HIS A 375 0.23 -24.75 -12.19
CA HIS A 375 0.49 -25.49 -10.94
C HIS A 375 -0.34 -24.95 -9.76
N ILE A 376 -0.57 -23.64 -9.75
CA ILE A 376 -1.40 -22.97 -8.74
C ILE A 376 -2.88 -23.19 -9.04
N GLN A 377 -3.27 -23.12 -10.32
CA GLN A 377 -4.64 -23.40 -10.76
C GLN A 377 -5.08 -24.82 -10.39
N GLN A 378 -4.23 -25.84 -10.62
CA GLN A 378 -4.54 -27.23 -10.28
C GLN A 378 -4.89 -27.43 -8.80
N ILE A 379 -4.19 -26.74 -7.89
CA ILE A 379 -4.51 -26.83 -6.45
C ILE A 379 -5.82 -26.10 -6.16
N TYR A 380 -6.02 -24.94 -6.77
CA TYR A 380 -7.23 -24.16 -6.58
C TYR A 380 -8.47 -24.90 -7.09
N ASP A 381 -8.39 -25.57 -8.24
CA ASP A 381 -9.49 -26.34 -8.80
C ASP A 381 -9.88 -27.54 -7.92
N GLN A 382 -8.94 -28.07 -7.15
CA GLN A 382 -9.16 -29.18 -6.22
C GLN A 382 -9.71 -28.74 -4.86
N VAL A 383 -9.25 -27.59 -4.34
CA VAL A 383 -9.53 -27.16 -2.96
C VAL A 383 -10.59 -26.05 -2.91
N GLY A 384 -10.67 -25.21 -3.94
CA GLY A 384 -11.51 -24.03 -3.99
C GLY A 384 -10.93 -22.84 -3.20
N GLN A 385 -11.82 -21.94 -2.77
CA GLN A 385 -11.47 -20.77 -1.98
C GLN A 385 -10.77 -21.17 -0.66
N GLY A 386 -9.66 -20.52 -0.33
CA GLY A 386 -8.83 -20.86 0.83
C GLY A 386 -7.82 -21.98 0.55
N ALA A 387 -7.58 -22.31 -0.72
CA ALA A 387 -6.55 -23.25 -1.17
C ALA A 387 -5.16 -22.98 -0.58
N PHE A 388 -4.81 -21.71 -0.41
CA PHE A 388 -3.50 -21.25 0.08
C PHE A 388 -3.56 -20.70 1.50
N GLU A 389 -4.65 -20.97 2.22
CA GLU A 389 -4.87 -20.58 3.61
C GLU A 389 -4.92 -21.79 4.54
N GLY A 390 -4.81 -21.53 5.85
CA GLY A 390 -4.88 -22.53 6.90
C GLY A 390 -3.62 -23.41 7.05
N ILE A 391 -3.73 -24.43 7.90
CA ILE A 391 -2.61 -25.25 8.40
C ILE A 391 -1.88 -26.00 7.27
N ASN A 392 -2.59 -26.34 6.20
CA ASN A 392 -2.05 -27.10 5.07
C ASN A 392 -1.46 -26.23 3.96
N SER A 393 -1.59 -24.90 4.04
CA SER A 393 -1.08 -23.95 3.04
C SER A 393 0.41 -24.15 2.76
N TRP A 394 1.23 -24.24 3.82
CA TRP A 394 2.66 -24.47 3.75
C TRP A 394 3.02 -25.70 2.90
N PHE A 395 2.38 -26.84 3.19
CA PHE A 395 2.67 -28.10 2.50
C PHE A 395 2.28 -28.08 1.03
N ARG A 396 1.15 -27.43 0.69
CA ARG A 396 0.70 -27.26 -0.70
C ARG A 396 1.67 -26.36 -1.46
N LEU A 397 1.99 -25.18 -0.91
CA LEU A 397 2.88 -24.21 -1.54
C LEU A 397 4.30 -24.73 -1.67
N SER A 398 4.82 -25.46 -0.67
CA SER A 398 6.14 -26.11 -0.76
C SER A 398 6.22 -27.12 -1.91
N LYS A 399 5.14 -27.89 -2.15
CA LYS A 399 5.06 -28.83 -3.27
C LYS A 399 5.00 -28.11 -4.61
N VAL A 400 4.17 -27.07 -4.72
CA VAL A 400 4.08 -26.24 -5.94
C VAL A 400 5.42 -25.58 -6.25
N PHE A 401 6.05 -25.00 -5.25
CA PHE A 401 7.34 -24.35 -5.40
C PHE A 401 8.39 -25.31 -5.94
N GLY A 402 8.48 -26.52 -5.38
CA GLY A 402 9.36 -27.56 -5.91
C GLY A 402 9.03 -27.98 -7.35
N ALA A 403 7.74 -28.09 -7.70
CA ALA A 403 7.32 -28.39 -9.07
C ALA A 403 7.70 -27.28 -10.06
N ILE A 404 7.46 -26.02 -9.69
CA ILE A 404 7.86 -24.85 -10.48
C ILE A 404 9.36 -24.83 -10.72
N LEU A 405 10.16 -24.97 -9.66
CA LEU A 405 11.62 -24.99 -9.80
C LEU A 405 12.07 -26.16 -10.70
N SER A 406 11.46 -27.34 -10.55
CA SER A 406 11.76 -28.51 -11.39
C SER A 406 11.43 -28.29 -12.87
N VAL A 407 10.42 -27.49 -13.20
CA VAL A 407 10.09 -27.11 -14.57
C VAL A 407 11.10 -26.10 -15.12
N LEU A 408 11.44 -25.08 -14.31
CA LEU A 408 12.37 -24.03 -14.73
C LEU A 408 13.77 -24.55 -15.02
N ILE A 409 14.24 -25.58 -14.30
CA ILE A 409 15.58 -26.16 -14.50
C ILE A 409 15.63 -27.27 -15.56
N ARG A 410 14.55 -27.54 -16.30
CA ARG A 410 14.59 -28.56 -17.37
C ARG A 410 15.52 -28.16 -18.50
N GLU A 411 15.55 -26.87 -18.83
CA GLU A 411 16.48 -26.31 -19.79
C GLU A 411 17.80 -25.99 -19.06
N PRO A 412 18.93 -26.64 -19.41
CA PRO A 412 20.20 -26.48 -18.67
C PRO A 412 20.77 -25.06 -18.67
N THR A 413 20.36 -24.23 -19.62
CA THR A 413 20.78 -22.83 -19.75
C THR A 413 20.05 -21.89 -18.79
N ASN A 414 18.93 -22.34 -18.20
CA ASN A 414 18.16 -21.49 -17.30
C ASN A 414 18.92 -21.26 -15.99
N THR A 415 18.72 -20.10 -15.37
CA THR A 415 19.25 -19.79 -14.04
C THR A 415 18.15 -19.16 -13.21
N VAL A 416 17.95 -19.65 -11.99
CA VAL A 416 16.92 -19.19 -11.06
C VAL A 416 17.58 -18.62 -9.81
N TYR A 417 17.48 -17.30 -9.65
CA TYR A 417 17.93 -16.59 -8.46
C TYR A 417 16.77 -16.39 -7.48
N LEU A 418 16.98 -16.82 -6.24
CA LEU A 418 16.00 -16.76 -5.16
C LEU A 418 16.58 -15.97 -3.99
N ILE A 419 15.99 -14.83 -3.67
CA ILE A 419 16.53 -13.91 -2.65
C ILE A 419 15.53 -13.71 -1.51
N ILE A 420 15.95 -13.93 -0.28
CA ILE A 420 15.12 -13.65 0.91
C ILE A 420 15.87 -12.70 1.84
N ASP A 421 15.35 -11.49 2.03
CA ASP A 421 15.89 -10.54 3.01
C ASP A 421 15.29 -10.78 4.39
N ALA A 422 16.12 -10.63 5.42
CA ALA A 422 15.77 -10.63 6.83
C ALA A 422 15.03 -11.91 7.28
N LEU A 423 15.64 -13.08 7.11
CA LEU A 423 15.07 -14.36 7.60
C LEU A 423 14.77 -14.34 9.11
N ASP A 424 15.53 -13.59 9.91
CA ASP A 424 15.27 -13.42 11.34
C ASP A 424 13.94 -12.70 11.63
N GLU A 425 13.39 -11.99 10.65
CA GLU A 425 12.09 -11.33 10.75
C GLU A 425 10.91 -12.24 10.32
N CYS A 426 11.18 -13.49 9.94
CA CYS A 426 10.15 -14.52 9.77
C CYS A 426 9.76 -15.09 11.14
N VAL A 427 8.78 -14.48 11.80
CA VAL A 427 8.33 -14.84 13.15
C VAL A 427 7.68 -16.22 13.21
N SER A 428 6.83 -16.55 12.22
CA SER A 428 6.10 -17.82 12.19
C SER A 428 6.69 -18.80 11.17
N ASP A 429 6.90 -20.05 11.59
CA ASP A 429 7.34 -21.15 10.74
C ASP A 429 8.74 -21.01 10.10
N LEU A 430 9.63 -20.18 10.66
CA LEU A 430 11.01 -20.03 10.18
C LEU A 430 11.74 -21.37 10.01
N GLU A 431 11.60 -22.29 10.98
CA GLU A 431 12.27 -23.59 10.87
C GLU A 431 11.81 -24.37 9.63
N LYS A 432 10.53 -24.29 9.27
CA LYS A 432 10.01 -24.92 8.05
C LYS A 432 10.67 -24.32 6.80
N LEU A 433 10.82 -23.00 6.75
CA LEU A 433 11.49 -22.28 5.67
C LEU A 433 12.97 -22.67 5.56
N LEU A 434 13.70 -22.67 6.66
CA LEU A 434 15.10 -23.08 6.71
C LEU A 434 15.29 -24.53 6.24
N ASN A 435 14.43 -25.45 6.69
CA ASN A 435 14.46 -26.84 6.26
C ASN A 435 14.17 -26.98 4.76
N LEU A 436 13.27 -26.17 4.19
CA LEU A 436 12.98 -26.16 2.77
C LEU A 436 14.18 -25.67 1.95
N ILE A 437 14.79 -24.55 2.35
CA ILE A 437 15.99 -23.99 1.71
C ILE A 437 17.14 -24.99 1.78
N SER A 438 17.42 -25.53 2.98
CA SER A 438 18.45 -26.54 3.19
C SER A 438 18.22 -27.80 2.35
N LYS A 439 16.96 -28.24 2.21
CA LYS A 439 16.60 -29.34 1.32
C LYS A 439 16.98 -29.02 -0.11
N PHE A 440 16.59 -27.87 -0.66
CA PHE A 440 16.95 -27.51 -2.04
C PHE A 440 18.46 -27.40 -2.21
N VAL A 441 19.19 -26.79 -1.28
CA VAL A 441 20.65 -26.67 -1.37
C VAL A 441 21.33 -28.04 -1.31
N SER A 442 20.93 -28.90 -0.37
CA SER A 442 21.59 -30.21 -0.13
C SER A 442 21.23 -31.27 -1.16
N THR A 443 20.06 -31.17 -1.79
CA THR A 443 19.61 -32.13 -2.81
C THR A 443 19.97 -31.71 -4.23
N SER A 444 20.55 -30.53 -4.42
CA SER A 444 20.79 -29.98 -5.75
C SER A 444 21.95 -30.67 -6.45
N SER A 445 21.61 -31.55 -7.38
CA SER A 445 22.39 -31.79 -8.60
C SER A 445 22.19 -30.69 -9.65
N SER A 446 21.69 -29.51 -9.23
CA SER A 446 21.13 -28.47 -10.09
C SER A 446 21.86 -27.13 -9.85
N PRO A 447 22.97 -26.87 -10.55
CA PRO A 447 23.77 -25.64 -10.39
C PRO A 447 23.01 -24.35 -10.75
N GLN A 448 21.89 -24.49 -11.43
CA GLN A 448 21.03 -23.42 -11.93
C GLN A 448 20.26 -22.67 -10.85
N ILE A 449 20.05 -23.26 -9.66
CA ILE A 449 19.30 -22.62 -8.57
C ILE A 449 20.29 -21.97 -7.60
N LYS A 450 20.18 -20.65 -7.45
CA LYS A 450 21.11 -19.84 -6.65
C LYS A 450 20.32 -19.02 -5.62
N TRP A 451 20.56 -19.29 -4.35
CA TRP A 451 19.94 -18.62 -3.22
C TRP A 451 20.82 -17.50 -2.66
N ILE A 452 20.24 -16.35 -2.35
CA ILE A 452 20.82 -15.40 -1.41
C ILE A 452 19.85 -15.23 -0.26
N VAL A 453 20.34 -15.30 0.96
CA VAL A 453 19.54 -15.03 2.15
C VAL A 453 20.27 -14.05 3.06
N SER A 454 19.56 -13.12 3.68
CA SER A 454 20.13 -12.25 4.71
C SER A 454 19.48 -12.51 6.07
N SER A 455 20.26 -12.33 7.14
CA SER A 455 19.72 -12.32 8.50
C SER A 455 20.67 -11.67 9.51
N ARG A 456 20.21 -11.52 10.75
CA ARG A 456 21.10 -11.37 11.91
C ARG A 456 21.91 -12.64 12.19
N ASN A 457 22.94 -12.49 13.02
CA ASN A 457 23.78 -13.57 13.53
C ASN A 457 23.05 -14.41 14.60
N LEU A 458 21.98 -15.11 14.21
CA LEU A 458 21.21 -15.99 15.10
C LEU A 458 21.69 -17.45 15.00
N SER A 459 21.97 -18.06 16.15
CA SER A 459 22.50 -19.44 16.25
C SER A 459 21.63 -20.49 15.55
N ASP A 460 20.31 -20.30 15.53
CA ASP A 460 19.37 -21.22 14.87
C ASP A 460 19.45 -21.16 13.35
N ILE A 461 19.60 -19.95 12.81
CA ILE A 461 19.80 -19.72 11.38
C ILE A 461 21.19 -20.23 10.99
N GLU A 462 22.21 -19.90 11.77
CA GLU A 462 23.58 -20.38 11.58
C GLU A 462 23.63 -21.91 11.54
N ARG A 463 23.05 -22.59 12.52
CA ARG A 463 23.06 -24.06 12.58
C ARG A 463 22.41 -24.74 11.37
N LYS A 464 21.44 -24.09 10.71
CA LYS A 464 20.72 -24.64 9.55
C LYS A 464 21.30 -24.21 8.20
N LEU A 465 21.93 -23.02 8.15
CA LEU A 465 22.44 -22.41 6.91
C LEU A 465 23.97 -22.36 6.82
N ALA A 466 24.70 -22.53 7.93
CA ALA A 466 26.15 -22.78 7.95
C ALA A 466 26.41 -24.20 7.45
N LEU A 467 26.02 -24.42 6.21
CA LEU A 467 26.33 -25.60 5.46
C LEU A 467 27.84 -25.59 5.22
N PRO A 468 28.55 -26.70 5.50
CA PRO A 468 29.94 -26.83 5.13
C PRO A 468 30.14 -26.48 3.64
N ALA A 469 31.33 -26.01 3.26
CA ALA A 469 31.65 -25.76 1.85
C ALA A 469 31.40 -26.98 0.95
N SER A 470 31.42 -28.19 1.51
CA SER A 470 31.09 -29.45 0.83
C SER A 470 29.59 -29.63 0.48
N ILE A 471 28.70 -28.78 0.98
CA ILE A 471 27.25 -28.76 0.69
C ILE A 471 26.86 -27.43 0.01
N GLY A 472 27.84 -26.72 -0.55
CA GLY A 472 27.59 -25.57 -1.42
C GLY A 472 27.15 -24.28 -0.74
N GLY A 473 27.47 -24.10 0.54
CA GLY A 473 27.23 -22.87 1.29
C GLY A 473 28.42 -21.91 1.28
N SER A 474 28.14 -20.61 1.15
CA SER A 474 29.08 -19.52 1.47
C SER A 474 28.42 -18.54 2.44
N ARG A 475 29.16 -18.09 3.46
CA ARG A 475 28.72 -17.07 4.41
C ARG A 475 29.56 -15.81 4.21
N LEU A 476 28.87 -14.69 4.00
CA LEU A 476 29.46 -13.35 3.99
C LEU A 476 28.99 -12.61 5.25
N SER A 477 29.86 -12.49 6.24
CA SER A 477 29.59 -11.69 7.44
C SER A 477 30.00 -10.23 7.20
N LEU A 478 29.08 -9.30 7.47
CA LEU A 478 29.34 -7.87 7.40
C LEU A 478 30.35 -7.42 8.47
N GLU A 479 30.41 -8.12 9.62
CA GLU A 479 31.38 -7.86 10.70
C GLU A 479 32.80 -8.25 10.27
N LEU A 480 32.96 -9.42 9.66
CA LEU A 480 34.26 -9.87 9.13
C LEU A 480 34.72 -9.02 7.94
N ASN A 481 33.80 -8.34 7.27
CA ASN A 481 34.06 -7.38 6.21
C ASN A 481 33.96 -5.91 6.69
N SER A 482 34.16 -5.66 7.99
CA SER A 482 33.97 -4.34 8.62
C SER A 482 34.71 -3.20 7.92
N SER A 483 35.90 -3.40 7.38
CA SER A 483 36.63 -2.36 6.64
C SER A 483 35.91 -1.94 5.34
N LEU A 484 35.30 -2.87 4.61
CA LEU A 484 34.52 -2.60 3.41
C LEU A 484 33.19 -1.93 3.77
N VAL A 485 32.54 -2.41 4.82
CA VAL A 485 31.28 -1.83 5.34
C VAL A 485 31.50 -0.40 5.83
N SER A 486 32.58 -0.14 6.57
CA SER A 486 32.92 1.21 7.03
C SER A 486 33.16 2.16 5.87
N ARG A 487 33.87 1.75 4.82
CA ARG A 487 34.04 2.55 3.60
C ARG A 487 32.71 2.86 2.91
N ALA A 488 31.80 1.88 2.86
CA ALA A 488 30.47 2.08 2.30
C ALA A 488 29.63 3.06 3.14
N VAL A 489 29.76 3.01 4.47
CA VAL A 489 29.14 3.97 5.40
C VAL A 489 29.74 5.36 5.27
N GLU A 490 31.06 5.49 5.10
CA GLU A 490 31.75 6.76 4.86
C GLU A 490 31.25 7.43 3.56
N ALA A 491 31.11 6.66 2.48
CA ALA A 491 30.56 7.15 1.23
C ALA A 491 29.11 7.61 1.40
N TYR A 492 28.30 6.83 2.13
CA TYR A 492 26.91 7.19 2.45
C TYR A 492 26.83 8.47 3.30
N ILE A 493 27.69 8.63 4.31
CA ILE A 493 27.78 9.86 5.10
C ILE A 493 28.08 11.05 4.18
N GLY A 494 29.05 10.91 3.27
CA GLY A 494 29.38 11.96 2.30
C GLY A 494 28.17 12.39 1.45
N ASP A 495 27.42 11.42 0.93
CA ASP A 495 26.19 11.67 0.15
C ASP A 495 25.11 12.39 0.98
N GLN A 496 24.82 11.91 2.20
CA GLN A 496 23.81 12.51 3.08
C GLN A 496 24.18 13.94 3.49
N VAL A 497 25.45 14.16 3.88
CA VAL A 497 25.95 15.49 4.27
C VAL A 497 25.93 16.45 3.08
N LEU A 498 26.23 15.98 1.86
CA LEU A 498 26.15 16.79 0.65
C LEU A 498 24.70 17.20 0.34
N LYS A 499 23.73 16.30 0.53
CA LYS A 499 22.29 16.61 0.36
C LYS A 499 21.81 17.68 1.33
N LEU A 500 22.27 17.67 2.57
CA LEU A 500 21.92 18.68 3.57
C LEU A 500 22.56 20.04 3.29
N TRP A 501 23.80 20.05 2.83
CA TRP A 501 24.58 21.27 2.61
C TRP A 501 25.21 21.27 1.21
N PRO A 502 24.43 21.53 0.15
CA PRO A 502 24.88 21.40 -1.23
C PRO A 502 25.83 22.51 -1.68
N SER A 503 25.88 23.65 -0.97
CA SER A 503 26.67 24.82 -1.34
C SER A 503 28.17 24.58 -1.18
N GLU A 504 29.00 24.97 -2.16
CA GLU A 504 30.46 24.87 -2.07
C GLU A 504 31.03 25.60 -0.84
N ARG A 505 30.37 26.68 -0.40
CA ARG A 505 30.77 27.47 0.78
C ARG A 505 30.68 26.69 2.10
N ASP A 506 30.02 25.54 2.10
CA ASP A 506 29.88 24.67 3.26
C ASP A 506 30.96 23.58 3.33
N GLU A 507 31.94 23.55 2.42
CA GLU A 507 32.94 22.47 2.34
C GLU A 507 33.67 22.20 3.67
N GLU A 508 34.22 23.22 4.31
CA GLU A 508 34.93 23.04 5.59
C GLU A 508 33.98 22.55 6.70
N PHE A 509 32.73 23.03 6.69
CA PHE A 509 31.70 22.60 7.63
C PHE A 509 31.28 21.15 7.39
N ARG A 510 31.06 20.75 6.13
CA ARG A 510 30.79 19.36 5.74
C ARG A 510 31.93 18.44 6.17
N ASN A 511 33.19 18.85 5.98
CA ASN A 511 34.35 18.06 6.39
C ASN A 511 34.36 17.83 7.91
N GLN A 512 34.01 18.85 8.71
CA GLN A 512 33.89 18.70 10.17
C GLN A 512 32.75 17.74 10.55
N VAL A 513 31.57 17.88 9.92
CA VAL A 513 30.41 17.01 10.16
C VAL A 513 30.70 15.57 9.76
N CYS A 514 31.22 15.33 8.55
CA CYS A 514 31.63 14.01 8.06
C CYS A 514 32.60 13.35 9.04
N LYS A 515 33.63 14.07 9.48
CA LYS A 515 34.63 13.54 10.42
C LYS A 515 34.01 13.09 11.75
N GLN A 516 33.02 13.82 12.27
CA GLN A 516 32.33 13.43 13.50
C GLN A 516 31.40 12.24 13.29
N LEU A 517 30.59 12.25 12.22
CA LEU A 517 29.70 11.15 11.87
C LEU A 517 30.47 9.84 11.65
N ILE A 518 31.56 9.87 10.89
CA ILE A 518 32.40 8.69 10.63
C ILE A 518 32.95 8.11 11.94
N LYS A 519 33.38 8.98 12.86
CA LYS A 519 33.93 8.56 14.16
C LYS A 519 32.89 7.86 15.05
N GLN A 520 31.62 8.24 14.97
CA GLN A 520 30.55 7.78 15.88
C GLN A 520 29.62 6.71 15.28
N ALA A 521 29.53 6.63 13.95
CA ALA A 521 28.58 5.74 13.28
C ALA A 521 28.85 4.25 13.51
N ASP A 522 30.09 3.90 13.88
CA ASP A 522 30.52 2.51 14.15
C ASP A 522 30.08 1.55 13.02
N GLY A 523 30.28 1.98 11.76
CA GLY A 523 29.88 1.23 10.56
C GLY A 523 28.38 0.92 10.47
N THR A 524 27.49 1.77 10.99
CA THR A 524 26.03 1.51 11.04
C THR A 524 25.24 2.55 10.25
N PHE A 525 24.70 2.16 9.08
CA PHE A 525 23.89 3.04 8.22
C PHE A 525 22.65 3.60 8.93
N LEU A 526 21.96 2.77 9.72
CA LEU A 526 20.77 3.20 10.46
C LEU A 526 21.09 4.33 11.45
N TRP A 527 22.22 4.22 12.16
CA TRP A 527 22.68 5.29 13.06
C TRP A 527 22.87 6.59 12.28
N VAL A 528 23.52 6.56 11.12
CA VAL A 528 23.74 7.75 10.27
C VAL A 528 22.40 8.34 9.85
N SER A 529 21.47 7.52 9.35
CA SER A 529 20.16 7.99 8.89
C SER A 529 19.33 8.66 9.99
N LEU A 530 19.36 8.12 11.22
CA LEU A 530 18.68 8.71 12.37
C LEU A 530 19.31 10.04 12.78
N VAL A 531 20.64 10.09 12.83
CA VAL A 531 21.37 11.32 13.19
C VAL A 531 21.18 12.40 12.14
N VAL A 532 21.28 12.08 10.85
CA VAL A 532 21.07 13.01 9.74
C VAL A 532 19.65 13.61 9.79
N LYS A 533 18.63 12.79 10.02
CA LYS A 533 17.25 13.25 10.21
C LYS A 533 17.12 14.19 11.41
N ASP A 534 17.75 13.85 12.54
CA ASP A 534 17.82 14.71 13.73
C ASP A 534 18.55 16.06 13.47
N LEU A 535 19.40 16.15 12.44
CA LEU A 535 20.08 17.38 12.04
C LEU A 535 19.26 18.21 11.03
N GLU A 536 18.45 17.56 10.19
CA GLU A 536 17.48 18.22 9.30
C GLU A 536 16.52 19.09 10.10
N GLU A 537 16.03 18.58 11.23
CA GLU A 537 15.12 19.30 12.13
C GLU A 537 15.72 20.57 12.75
N LEU A 538 17.04 20.76 12.68
CA LEU A 538 17.71 21.96 13.20
C LEU A 538 17.78 23.09 12.17
N GLN A 539 17.39 22.86 10.92
CA GLN A 539 17.45 23.89 9.87
C GLN A 539 16.70 25.15 10.31
N GLY A 540 17.33 26.31 10.13
CA GLY A 540 16.79 27.61 10.57
C GLY A 540 17.15 28.04 12.00
N ALA A 541 17.87 27.22 12.78
CA ALA A 541 18.31 27.61 14.13
C ALA A 541 19.31 28.79 14.13
N TYR A 542 19.24 29.66 15.14
CA TYR A 542 20.26 30.69 15.38
C TYR A 542 21.64 30.05 15.62
N GLN A 543 22.68 30.56 14.95
CA GLN A 543 24.01 29.94 14.92
C GLN A 543 24.01 28.46 14.48
N TYR A 544 23.13 28.13 13.52
CA TYR A 544 22.89 26.78 13.00
C TYR A 544 24.14 25.87 12.94
N LYS A 545 25.20 26.28 12.23
CA LYS A 545 26.43 25.48 12.09
C LYS A 545 27.08 25.11 13.44
N LYS A 546 27.14 26.07 14.37
CA LYS A 546 27.69 25.84 15.71
C LYS A 546 26.80 24.91 16.53
N THR A 547 25.48 25.07 16.40
CA THR A 547 24.49 24.21 17.06
C THR A 547 24.58 22.76 16.56
N VAL A 548 24.74 22.55 15.25
CA VAL A 548 24.95 21.23 14.64
C VAL A 548 26.21 20.57 15.21
N LEU A 549 27.36 21.25 15.20
CA LEU A 549 28.62 20.67 15.71
C LEU A 549 28.57 20.37 17.21
N LYS A 550 27.87 21.22 17.99
CA LYS A 550 27.66 20.96 19.42
C LYS A 550 26.81 19.71 19.62
N LYS A 551 25.67 19.60 18.93
CA LYS A 551 24.77 18.45 19.04
C LYS A 551 25.47 17.16 18.64
N LEU A 552 26.21 17.16 17.53
CA LEU A 552 27.01 16.00 17.11
C LEU A 552 28.02 15.56 18.17
N GLY A 553 28.64 16.51 18.88
CA GLY A 553 29.53 16.20 20.02
C GLY A 553 28.86 15.50 21.20
N GLU A 554 27.53 15.62 21.34
CA GLU A 554 26.73 15.00 22.41
C GLU A 554 26.16 13.63 22.00
N ILE A 555 26.14 13.30 20.70
CA ILE A 555 25.60 12.04 20.20
C ILE A 555 26.58 10.89 20.49
N PRO A 556 26.12 9.79 21.12
CA PRO A 556 26.98 8.67 21.43
C PRO A 556 27.27 7.80 20.21
N SER A 557 28.38 7.07 20.28
CA SER A 557 28.75 6.07 19.29
C SER A 557 27.87 4.83 19.41
N GLY A 558 27.44 4.28 18.28
CA GLY A 558 26.68 3.02 18.23
C GLY A 558 25.18 3.17 18.41
N LEU A 559 24.44 2.21 17.84
CA LEU A 559 22.97 2.25 17.76
C LEU A 559 22.27 2.07 19.12
N PRO A 560 22.68 1.15 20.02
CA PRO A 560 22.03 1.00 21.33
C PRO A 560 22.13 2.26 22.19
N GLN A 561 23.30 2.92 22.19
CA GLN A 561 23.51 4.15 22.93
C GLN A 561 22.71 5.31 22.33
N LEU A 562 22.58 5.37 21.00
CA LEU A 562 21.72 6.34 20.33
C LEU A 562 20.25 6.18 20.75
N TYR A 563 19.73 4.94 20.79
CA TYR A 563 18.37 4.68 21.30
C TYR A 563 18.22 5.10 22.77
N GLY A 564 19.24 4.84 23.60
CA GLY A 564 19.28 5.35 24.97
C GLY A 564 19.17 6.87 25.05
N LEU A 565 19.92 7.59 24.21
CA LEU A 565 19.83 9.06 24.11
C LEU A 565 18.43 9.52 23.65
N MET A 566 17.83 8.84 22.66
CA MET A 566 16.47 9.14 22.19
C MET A 566 15.45 8.97 23.33
N MET A 567 15.55 7.92 24.14
CA MET A 567 14.70 7.72 25.32
C MET A 567 14.92 8.80 26.39
N GLN A 568 16.16 9.24 26.61
CA GLN A 568 16.44 10.35 27.53
C GLN A 568 15.82 11.66 27.05
N LYS A 569 15.85 11.95 25.74
CA LYS A 569 15.18 13.11 25.15
C LYS A 569 13.67 13.07 25.42
N ILE A 570 13.03 11.93 25.20
CA ILE A 570 11.59 11.72 25.50
C ILE A 570 11.28 11.99 26.97
N LYS A 571 12.12 11.47 27.88
CA LYS A 571 11.97 11.72 29.33
C LYS A 571 12.18 13.18 29.74
N SER A 572 12.85 13.97 28.92
CA SER A 572 13.11 15.39 29.16
C SER A 572 12.06 16.35 28.56
N LEU A 573 11.05 15.82 27.87
CA LEU A 573 9.93 16.61 27.35
C LEU A 573 9.17 17.30 28.51
N ARG A 574 8.45 18.38 28.20
CA ARG A 574 7.71 19.17 29.19
C ARG A 574 6.29 18.64 29.37
N GLY A 575 5.68 18.94 30.51
CA GLY A 575 4.28 18.60 30.78
C GLY A 575 4.04 17.10 30.85
N GLU A 576 2.92 16.65 30.27
CA GLU A 576 2.52 15.24 30.27
C GLU A 576 3.11 14.44 29.11
N ASN A 577 3.69 15.10 28.10
CA ASN A 577 4.24 14.47 26.89
C ASN A 577 5.19 13.29 27.18
N PRO A 578 6.13 13.33 28.16
CA PRO A 578 6.96 12.17 28.47
C PRO A 578 6.13 10.92 28.81
N ARG A 579 5.08 11.06 29.63
CA ARG A 579 4.22 9.95 30.02
C ARG A 579 3.44 9.42 28.83
N LEU A 580 2.88 10.32 28.00
CA LEU A 580 2.10 9.95 26.82
C LEU A 580 2.96 9.23 25.78
N CYS A 581 4.16 9.72 25.50
CA CYS A 581 5.11 9.06 24.60
C CYS A 581 5.49 7.66 25.11
N LEU A 582 5.70 7.49 26.42
CA LEU A 582 5.96 6.16 27.00
C LEU A 582 4.77 5.21 26.85
N ILE A 583 3.54 5.69 27.02
CA ILE A 583 2.31 4.91 26.77
C ILE A 583 2.28 4.49 25.29
N ILE A 584 2.43 5.42 24.36
CA ILE A 584 2.43 5.13 22.91
C ILE A 584 3.52 4.11 22.56
N LEU A 585 4.76 4.32 22.99
CA LEU A 585 5.88 3.42 22.70
C LEU A 585 5.65 2.03 23.29
N SER A 586 5.14 1.93 24.51
CA SER A 586 4.83 0.65 25.14
C SER A 586 3.73 -0.10 24.39
N THR A 587 2.63 0.60 24.06
CA THR A 587 1.50 0.07 23.29
C THR A 587 1.96 -0.44 21.93
N MET A 588 2.74 0.35 21.19
CA MET A 588 3.29 -0.04 19.90
C MET A 588 4.25 -1.23 20.03
N ALA A 589 5.09 -1.28 21.07
CA ALA A 589 6.06 -2.35 21.28
C ALA A 589 5.39 -3.71 21.53
N ILE A 590 4.29 -3.74 22.28
CA ILE A 590 3.58 -4.99 22.57
C ILE A 590 2.52 -5.35 21.53
N ALA A 591 2.11 -4.40 20.68
CA ALA A 591 1.11 -4.64 19.66
C ALA A 591 1.55 -5.77 18.71
N TYR A 592 0.60 -6.67 18.42
CA TYR A 592 0.81 -7.80 17.51
C TYR A 592 1.12 -7.34 16.08
N ARG A 593 0.52 -6.24 15.66
CA ARG A 593 0.69 -5.63 14.33
C ARG A 593 0.81 -4.11 14.43
N PRO A 594 1.24 -3.42 13.36
CA PRO A 594 1.19 -1.96 13.26
C PRO A 594 -0.25 -1.50 13.49
N LEU A 595 -0.39 -0.40 14.23
CA LEU A 595 -1.68 0.17 14.60
C LEU A 595 -2.01 1.36 13.71
N GLN A 596 -3.27 1.53 13.36
CA GLN A 596 -3.74 2.77 12.77
C GLN A 596 -3.79 3.89 13.81
N LEU A 597 -3.71 5.15 13.38
CA LEU A 597 -3.79 6.31 14.28
C LEU A 597 -5.04 6.28 15.16
N ALA A 598 -6.19 5.94 14.59
CA ALA A 598 -7.45 5.79 15.32
C ALA A 598 -7.42 4.65 16.35
N GLU A 599 -6.75 3.53 16.05
CA GLU A 599 -6.60 2.40 16.96
C GLU A 599 -5.71 2.76 18.14
N LEU A 600 -4.59 3.46 17.88
CA LEU A 600 -3.72 3.95 18.93
C LEU A 600 -4.48 4.89 19.86
N THR A 601 -5.22 5.86 19.31
CA THR A 601 -6.04 6.82 20.06
C THR A 601 -6.96 6.12 21.06
N ALA A 602 -7.71 5.13 20.58
CA ALA A 602 -8.63 4.35 21.40
C ALA A 602 -7.91 3.52 22.48
N LEU A 603 -6.74 2.95 22.17
CA LEU A 603 -5.98 2.12 23.10
C LEU A 603 -5.21 2.91 24.15
N THR A 604 -4.85 4.16 23.86
CA THR A 604 -4.08 4.99 24.80
C THR A 604 -4.95 5.89 25.67
N GLU A 605 -6.28 5.88 25.47
CA GLU A 605 -7.25 6.76 26.16
C GLU A 605 -6.80 8.23 26.16
N LEU A 606 -6.11 8.64 25.09
CA LEU A 606 -5.70 10.02 24.92
C LEU A 606 -6.96 10.79 24.55
N ASP A 607 -7.47 11.61 25.48
CA ASP A 607 -8.59 12.51 25.25
C ASP A 607 -8.29 13.34 24.00
N SER A 608 -8.90 12.94 22.89
CA SER A 608 -8.83 13.69 21.66
C SER A 608 -9.84 14.80 21.87
N ASP A 609 -9.38 15.95 22.34
CA ASP A 609 -10.20 17.16 22.27
C ASP A 609 -10.63 17.30 20.80
N PRO A 610 -11.94 17.32 20.48
CA PRO A 610 -12.41 17.52 19.11
C PRO A 610 -11.84 18.80 18.47
N ALA A 611 -11.34 19.74 19.26
CA ALA A 611 -10.67 20.95 18.81
C ALA A 611 -9.21 20.74 18.35
N GLU A 612 -8.54 19.64 18.70
CA GLU A 612 -7.12 19.39 18.42
C GLU A 612 -6.85 17.99 17.81
N PRO A 613 -7.37 17.68 16.60
CA PRO A 613 -7.24 16.36 15.98
C PRO A 613 -5.79 15.94 15.67
N ASP A 614 -4.85 16.89 15.56
CA ASP A 614 -3.45 16.64 15.19
C ASP A 614 -2.54 16.31 16.38
N MET A 615 -3.05 16.33 17.61
CA MET A 615 -2.28 16.11 18.84
C MET A 615 -1.53 14.77 18.85
N ILE A 616 -2.13 13.71 18.31
CA ILE A 616 -1.50 12.37 18.31
C ILE A 616 -0.34 12.30 17.32
N GLU A 617 -0.45 12.97 16.17
CA GLU A 617 0.68 13.06 15.24
C GLU A 617 1.85 13.84 15.84
N VAL A 618 1.55 14.89 16.60
CA VAL A 618 2.56 15.64 17.37
C VAL A 618 3.21 14.74 18.42
N LEU A 619 2.43 13.99 19.19
CA LEU A 619 2.96 13.05 20.19
C LEU A 619 3.79 11.92 19.57
N ILE A 620 3.42 11.45 18.37
CA ILE A 620 4.21 10.45 17.63
C ILE A 620 5.54 11.05 17.15
N LYS A 621 5.55 12.32 16.74
CA LYS A 621 6.81 13.04 16.45
C LYS A 621 7.66 13.18 17.71
N ASP A 622 7.05 13.51 18.85
CA ASP A 622 7.69 13.59 20.16
C ASP A 622 8.24 12.25 20.67
N CYS A 623 7.80 11.11 20.11
CA CYS A 623 8.41 9.79 20.35
C CYS A 623 9.81 9.64 19.70
N GLY A 624 10.43 10.74 19.25
CA GLY A 624 11.87 10.83 19.04
C GLY A 624 12.42 9.93 17.94
N SER A 625 11.73 9.85 16.79
CA SER A 625 12.09 8.98 15.64
C SER A 625 12.10 7.47 15.90
N PHE A 626 11.54 6.98 17.01
CA PHE A 626 11.26 5.54 17.18
C PHE A 626 10.16 5.06 16.23
N LEU A 627 9.19 5.92 15.94
CA LEU A 627 7.99 5.64 15.17
C LEU A 627 7.94 6.47 13.89
N THR A 628 7.22 5.96 12.89
CA THR A 628 6.89 6.65 11.64
C THR A 628 5.45 6.36 11.27
N VAL A 629 4.74 7.36 10.74
CA VAL A 629 3.38 7.19 10.22
C VAL A 629 3.43 7.03 8.71
N ARG A 630 2.71 6.06 8.17
CA ARG A 630 2.57 5.78 6.74
C ARG A 630 1.12 5.41 6.46
N GLN A 631 0.43 6.15 5.59
CA GLN A 631 -0.98 5.89 5.25
C GLN A 631 -1.84 5.65 6.52
N ASN A 632 -1.76 6.59 7.48
CA ASN A 632 -2.47 6.53 8.76
C ASN A 632 -2.10 5.33 9.68
N THR A 633 -1.06 4.56 9.33
CA THR A 633 -0.59 3.40 10.09
C THR A 633 0.78 3.70 10.69
N ILE A 634 0.96 3.35 11.96
CA ILE A 634 2.14 3.65 12.74
C ILE A 634 3.05 2.43 12.74
N TYR A 635 4.31 2.63 12.37
CA TYR A 635 5.35 1.60 12.33
C TYR A 635 6.53 2.01 13.20
N PHE A 636 7.28 1.03 13.70
CA PHE A 636 8.64 1.31 14.14
C PHE A 636 9.51 1.71 12.95
N VAL A 637 10.45 2.63 13.18
CA VAL A 637 11.43 3.03 12.17
C VAL A 637 12.29 1.85 11.71
N HIS A 638 12.54 0.89 12.62
CA HIS A 638 13.28 -0.33 12.37
C HIS A 638 12.99 -1.38 13.44
N GLN A 639 13.10 -2.67 13.11
CA GLN A 639 12.88 -3.77 14.07
C GLN A 639 13.79 -3.66 15.31
N SER A 640 15.05 -3.23 15.15
CA SER A 640 15.97 -2.99 16.28
C SER A 640 15.49 -1.93 17.27
N ALA A 641 14.67 -0.98 16.84
CA ALA A 641 14.09 0.01 17.74
C ALA A 641 13.01 -0.65 18.63
N LYS A 642 12.21 -1.55 18.05
CA LYS A 642 11.26 -2.39 18.80
C LYS A 642 11.99 -3.32 19.77
N ASP A 643 13.05 -3.99 19.30
CA ASP A 643 13.84 -4.91 20.12
C ASP A 643 14.47 -4.19 21.32
N PHE A 644 15.07 -3.01 21.11
CA PHE A 644 15.63 -2.20 22.18
C PHE A 644 14.61 -1.86 23.28
N LEU A 645 13.35 -1.59 22.91
CA LEU A 645 12.29 -1.30 23.88
C LEU A 645 11.81 -2.55 24.63
N LEU A 646 11.89 -3.73 23.99
CA LEU A 646 11.46 -5.00 24.55
C LEU A 646 12.56 -5.72 25.36
N GLU A 647 13.82 -5.32 25.24
CA GLU A 647 14.91 -5.84 26.09
C GLU A 647 14.56 -5.65 27.57
N GLU A 648 14.71 -6.69 28.40
CA GLU A 648 14.21 -6.72 29.78
C GLU A 648 14.68 -5.52 30.62
N ASN A 649 15.95 -5.15 30.50
CA ASN A 649 16.50 -3.99 31.20
C ASN A 649 15.88 -2.68 30.72
N SER A 650 15.69 -2.51 29.41
CA SER A 650 15.04 -1.33 28.83
C SER A 650 13.56 -1.28 29.20
N PHE A 651 12.85 -2.40 29.05
CA PHE A 651 11.42 -2.47 29.31
C PHE A 651 11.11 -2.15 30.78
N THR A 652 11.87 -2.74 31.71
CA THR A 652 11.75 -2.44 33.14
C THR A 652 12.20 -1.01 33.50
N THR A 653 13.23 -0.47 32.84
CA THR A 653 13.74 0.88 33.10
C THR A 653 12.83 1.98 32.55
N PHE A 654 12.14 1.72 31.44
CA PHE A 654 11.36 2.73 30.72
C PHE A 654 9.86 2.63 30.95
N PHE A 655 9.31 1.43 31.13
CA PHE A 655 7.86 1.21 31.18
C PHE A 655 7.34 0.77 32.56
N ARG A 656 8.19 0.73 33.59
CA ARG A 656 7.75 0.43 34.95
C ARG A 656 6.72 1.47 35.43
N GLY A 657 5.51 1.00 35.74
CA GLY A 657 4.40 1.82 36.20
C GLY A 657 3.54 2.43 35.08
N VAL A 658 3.83 2.13 33.81
CA VAL A 658 2.95 2.49 32.69
C VAL A 658 1.77 1.52 32.68
N GLN A 659 0.55 2.01 32.91
CA GLN A 659 -0.66 1.22 32.76
C GLN A 659 -1.00 1.15 31.28
N ILE A 660 -0.94 -0.07 30.73
CA ILE A 660 -1.35 -0.36 29.37
C ILE A 660 -2.79 -0.87 29.40
N HIS A 661 -3.62 -0.42 28.45
CA HIS A 661 -5.04 -0.73 28.40
C HIS A 661 -5.30 -2.26 28.44
N PRO A 662 -6.24 -2.75 29.27
CA PRO A 662 -6.59 -4.17 29.38
C PRO A 662 -6.92 -4.90 28.07
N LEU A 663 -7.38 -4.19 27.03
CA LEU A 663 -7.68 -4.78 25.73
C LEU A 663 -6.43 -5.39 25.08
N LEU A 664 -5.25 -4.81 25.28
CA LEU A 664 -3.99 -5.39 24.79
C LEU A 664 -3.64 -6.70 25.51
N TYR A 665 -3.98 -6.85 26.79
CA TYR A 665 -3.80 -8.10 27.53
C TYR A 665 -4.71 -9.23 27.04
N VAL A 666 -5.91 -8.91 26.51
CA VAL A 666 -6.82 -9.91 25.94
C VAL A 666 -6.30 -10.46 24.59
N PHE A 667 -5.54 -9.67 23.83
CA PHE A 667 -4.93 -10.09 22.57
C PHE A 667 -3.56 -10.76 22.73
N ILE A 668 -2.88 -10.61 23.87
CA ILE A 668 -1.65 -11.33 24.22
C ILE A 668 -2.01 -12.61 24.98
N LEU A 669 -2.63 -13.56 24.29
CA LEU A 669 -2.57 -14.97 24.70
C LEU A 669 -1.90 -15.75 23.56
N PRO A 670 -0.60 -16.01 23.64
CA PRO A 670 0.00 -17.09 22.86
C PRO A 670 -0.64 -18.40 23.32
N ALA A 671 -1.17 -19.18 22.38
CA ALA A 671 -1.57 -20.55 22.65
C ALA A 671 -0.31 -21.35 23.06
N GLY A 672 -0.08 -21.49 24.37
CA GLY A 672 0.97 -22.36 24.87
C GLY A 672 1.64 -21.96 26.18
N TYR A 673 0.92 -21.45 27.18
CA TYR A 673 1.29 -21.58 28.60
C TYR A 673 0.01 -21.49 29.45
N VAL A 674 -0.66 -22.63 29.60
CA VAL A 674 -1.53 -22.96 30.74
C VAL A 674 -1.01 -24.28 31.29
#